data_AF-A0A846GWJ8-F1
#
_entry.id   AF-A0A846GWJ8-F1
#
_cell.length_a   1.000
_cell.length_b   1.000
_cell.length_c   1.000
_cell.angle_alpha   90.00
_cell.angle_beta   90.00
_cell.angle_gamma   90.00
#
_symmetry.space_group_name_H-M   'P 1'
#
loop_
_entity.id
_entity.type
_entity.pdbx_description
1 polymer ?
#
loop_
_entity_poly.entity_id
_entity_poly.type
_entity_poly.pdbx_seq_one_letter_code
_entity_poly.pdbx_strand_id
1 'polypeptide(L)'
;MNPAGIIFGADARLNVPASFTATTATGIGFEDGNWFDAFGDNKRYQDLIGEPTSFAFDLAQPGSIINAGDLEVPDNQRIALIGGSVINTGQLNAPGGNITIAAVPGQSLVKISQSGNLLNLEIDPPRTLDGQPLITALDIPELLTGPAQGVETGLSANSNGTVQLTDSGTIVPTETGTTIVSGTLDVSNQKLRRRSVTVLGDRIALIDATINSSGSNGGQVWIGKNPQDNPDNVKLNANRTFVSRDSVIKVDGQAADRDGGRVTVWSEETTAFYGDITARGAQEQTSQAGSDKTPDGGTVEISSQQTLIFDGKKVDLTAPVGQNGTITFDHNNITIVPGTGIAGQQLGDNPLGFDVMEILSGDGGTPGLSANALEQVLGNIVLNASNDITIAPNVSLNFSDQGVSGANPLSLKFTANADGIDGGDFSMDPTQSITTLGREITIDGVNVTVGDINTDGGAITITASETLSTEELNSSATVGKGGDVTLDGGNIQVSWINAQGGSDRKGGNVEITTEDMFTATDTFNTLIEGKETAVSIATVGGDGGGKITIGHGGNGQTPFEVGNSSTNGTEGAISTGDSTILPPGSFLTSTISDSGDIEIKTGEPSSNLTSQGQAMATNLIPNSNRPTQTDSNEIEEQSTKREADLNLNKMNFNPIETNPIAEIPNTNSIQSLEQSDPQLVTRKLYNSNLEVEIPNTNSSQSLAQSEPRLVTRKLSNSTLEAEIPNTNSSQSPAQSEPRLVTRKLSNSTLEAEADVKQLEGGFTYAFEKHLGISKTPIVTLEEAQAHLGKIETITGLKPALIYLFFKPGFKAETTKGKPFNSKGLTSTKPERETTENRQKTRSHWEENLDTQLELLVVTASGTVIRKQVQGATRSQVLSVAREFQKSITNFESANVYLPLAQQLYRWLISPVEQELKAQKINNLAFIMDVGLRSLPMAALHDGTGFIVERYSLGLMPTLSLTNMNYVDIRKFQVLAMGASYFKNKNPLPAVPVELSMVTEKLWSGKALLNEAFTVANLRKARASQPFGIVHLATHSEFLAGKPSNSYIQLWDTKLQLNQLHKLGLSKPKVELLVLSACRTALGDEQAELGFAGLAVLAGVKSALGSLWYVSDEGTLGLMTTFYEKLQEVPVKAEAIRKAQLNLLRGTVRLERGQLVTDQGSFPLPPALAKLPDVELRHPYYWSAFTLIGNPW
;
A
#
# COMPACT_ATOMS: atom_id res chain seq x y z
N MET A 1 -31.44 -13.41 -18.45
CA MET A 1 -30.13 -14.05 -18.58
C MET A 1 -29.86 -14.32 -20.06
N ASN A 2 -28.68 -13.97 -20.58
CA ASN A 2 -28.20 -14.37 -21.91
C ASN A 2 -26.66 -14.47 -21.89
N PRO A 3 -26.05 -15.68 -21.89
CA PRO A 3 -24.60 -15.82 -21.72
C PRO A 3 -23.76 -15.29 -22.90
N ALA A 4 -24.38 -15.10 -24.07
CA ALA A 4 -23.71 -14.58 -25.27
C ALA A 4 -23.32 -13.09 -25.17
N GLY A 5 -24.05 -12.32 -24.35
CA GLY A 5 -23.98 -10.85 -24.29
C GLY A 5 -25.35 -10.18 -24.39
N ILE A 6 -25.45 -8.91 -23.99
CA ILE A 6 -26.70 -8.11 -24.01
C ILE A 6 -26.36 -6.68 -24.44
N ILE A 7 -27.11 -6.11 -25.40
CA ILE A 7 -27.12 -4.67 -25.68
C ILE A 7 -28.53 -4.13 -25.43
N PHE A 8 -28.61 -3.02 -24.69
CA PHE A 8 -29.73 -2.09 -24.70
C PHE A 8 -29.25 -0.82 -25.44
N GLY A 9 -29.75 -0.56 -26.65
CA GLY A 9 -29.41 0.65 -27.42
C GLY A 9 -30.13 1.90 -26.91
N ALA A 10 -29.80 3.08 -27.44
CA ALA A 10 -30.34 4.38 -26.99
C ALA A 10 -31.88 4.45 -26.85
N ASP A 11 -32.64 3.85 -27.77
CA ASP A 11 -34.11 3.79 -27.73
C ASP A 11 -34.69 2.73 -26.78
N ALA A 12 -33.86 1.87 -26.17
CA ALA A 12 -34.33 0.84 -25.26
C ALA A 12 -34.93 1.47 -24.00
N ARG A 13 -36.07 0.94 -23.56
CA ARG A 13 -36.80 1.31 -22.34
C ARG A 13 -37.31 0.06 -21.64
N LEU A 14 -37.40 0.09 -20.32
CA LEU A 14 -38.11 -0.93 -19.55
C LEU A 14 -39.59 -0.58 -19.41
N ASN A 15 -40.44 -1.60 -19.44
CA ASN A 15 -41.87 -1.50 -19.11
C ASN A 15 -42.27 -2.74 -18.31
N VAL A 16 -41.75 -2.83 -17.09
CA VAL A 16 -41.98 -3.94 -16.15
C VAL A 16 -42.47 -3.39 -14.81
N PRO A 17 -43.53 -3.94 -14.21
CA PRO A 17 -44.10 -3.45 -12.95
C PRO A 17 -43.33 -3.97 -11.72
N ALA A 18 -42.04 -4.28 -11.87
CA ALA A 18 -41.24 -5.03 -10.92
C ALA A 18 -39.73 -4.78 -11.15
N SER A 19 -38.93 -5.21 -10.18
CA SER A 19 -37.47 -5.23 -10.24
C SER A 19 -36.94 -5.98 -11.47
N PHE A 20 -35.82 -5.49 -12.01
CA PHE A 20 -35.20 -6.00 -13.24
C PHE A 20 -33.79 -6.54 -13.01
N THR A 21 -33.42 -7.61 -13.71
CA THR A 21 -32.06 -8.17 -13.67
C THR A 21 -31.62 -8.69 -15.04
N ALA A 22 -30.60 -8.05 -15.61
CA ALA A 22 -29.90 -8.53 -16.78
C ALA A 22 -28.59 -9.22 -16.34
N THR A 23 -28.31 -10.39 -16.89
CA THR A 23 -27.08 -11.12 -16.58
C THR A 23 -26.61 -12.00 -17.73
N THR A 24 -25.29 -12.16 -17.86
CA THR A 24 -24.63 -13.10 -18.79
C THR A 24 -24.07 -14.34 -18.08
N ALA A 25 -24.53 -14.59 -16.85
CA ALA A 25 -24.41 -15.87 -16.17
C ALA A 25 -24.85 -17.05 -17.06
N THR A 26 -24.25 -18.21 -16.86
CA THR A 26 -24.58 -19.50 -17.49
C THR A 26 -25.69 -20.26 -16.78
N GLY A 27 -25.98 -19.94 -15.53
CA GLY A 27 -27.08 -20.54 -14.77
C GLY A 27 -27.55 -19.67 -13.61
N ILE A 28 -28.77 -19.94 -13.15
CA ILE A 28 -29.41 -19.30 -11.98
C ILE A 28 -29.72 -20.37 -10.93
N GLY A 29 -29.14 -20.26 -9.75
CA GLY A 29 -29.44 -21.13 -8.61
C GLY A 29 -30.64 -20.62 -7.82
N PHE A 30 -31.38 -21.56 -7.22
CA PHE A 30 -32.56 -21.33 -6.38
C PHE A 30 -32.35 -21.97 -4.98
N GLU A 31 -33.40 -22.02 -4.17
CA GLU A 31 -33.37 -22.75 -2.90
C GLU A 31 -33.29 -24.28 -3.11
N ASP A 32 -32.94 -25.01 -2.05
CA ASP A 32 -32.64 -26.46 -2.03
C ASP A 32 -31.58 -26.96 -3.03
N GLY A 33 -30.82 -26.05 -3.66
CA GLY A 33 -29.74 -26.37 -4.60
C GLY A 33 -30.21 -26.68 -6.02
N ASN A 34 -31.43 -26.26 -6.39
CA ASN A 34 -31.95 -26.37 -7.74
C ASN A 34 -31.32 -25.30 -8.67
N TRP A 35 -31.11 -25.64 -9.94
CA TRP A 35 -30.46 -24.77 -10.93
C TRP A 35 -31.27 -24.68 -12.22
N PHE A 36 -31.43 -23.46 -12.73
CA PHE A 36 -31.84 -23.18 -14.10
C PHE A 36 -30.60 -22.94 -14.96
N ASP A 37 -30.26 -23.89 -15.81
CA ASP A 37 -29.11 -23.81 -16.71
C ASP A 37 -29.52 -23.10 -18.01
N ALA A 38 -28.68 -22.19 -18.53
CA ALA A 38 -28.91 -21.54 -19.82
C ALA A 38 -28.79 -22.52 -21.01
N PHE A 39 -28.20 -23.70 -20.80
CA PHE A 39 -27.92 -24.71 -21.83
C PHE A 39 -28.24 -26.12 -21.36
N GLY A 40 -28.82 -26.93 -22.24
CA GLY A 40 -29.14 -28.33 -21.96
C GLY A 40 -30.54 -28.55 -21.37
N ASP A 41 -30.83 -29.82 -21.07
CA ASP A 41 -32.15 -30.25 -20.59
C ASP A 41 -32.35 -29.90 -19.12
N ASN A 42 -33.05 -28.79 -18.87
CA ASN A 42 -33.59 -28.43 -17.56
C ASN A 42 -34.73 -29.41 -17.18
N LYS A 43 -34.37 -30.60 -16.67
CA LYS A 43 -35.28 -31.75 -16.53
C LYS A 43 -36.44 -31.58 -15.55
N ARG A 44 -36.45 -30.52 -14.73
CA ARG A 44 -37.47 -30.28 -13.71
C ARG A 44 -37.74 -28.79 -13.46
N TYR A 45 -38.34 -28.11 -14.42
CA TYR A 45 -38.80 -26.72 -14.23
C TYR A 45 -39.72 -26.52 -13.01
N GLN A 46 -40.46 -27.56 -12.60
CA GLN A 46 -41.32 -27.54 -11.42
C GLN A 46 -40.56 -27.52 -10.07
N ASP A 47 -39.26 -27.82 -10.07
CA ASP A 47 -38.39 -27.79 -8.90
C ASP A 47 -37.69 -26.40 -8.78
N LEU A 48 -37.89 -25.51 -9.76
CA LEU A 48 -37.40 -24.11 -9.78
C LEU A 48 -38.40 -23.15 -9.11
N ILE A 49 -38.70 -23.39 -7.85
CA ILE A 49 -39.63 -22.57 -7.04
C ILE A 49 -38.84 -21.88 -5.93
N GLY A 50 -39.00 -20.56 -5.82
CA GLY A 50 -38.33 -19.72 -4.83
C GLY A 50 -37.71 -18.47 -5.47
N GLU A 51 -37.04 -17.66 -4.68
CA GLU A 51 -36.23 -16.54 -5.17
C GLU A 51 -34.86 -17.05 -5.70
N PRO A 52 -34.26 -16.39 -6.71
CA PRO A 52 -32.90 -16.67 -7.14
C PRO A 52 -31.87 -16.46 -6.02
N THR A 53 -31.07 -17.50 -5.74
CA THR A 53 -30.04 -17.54 -4.69
C THR A 53 -28.61 -17.43 -5.21
N SER A 54 -28.39 -17.57 -6.53
CA SER A 54 -27.06 -17.42 -7.14
C SER A 54 -27.08 -17.31 -8.66
N PHE A 55 -25.96 -16.82 -9.22
CA PHE A 55 -25.62 -16.82 -10.63
C PHE A 55 -24.27 -17.52 -10.85
N ALA A 56 -24.22 -18.51 -11.76
CA ALA A 56 -22.98 -19.17 -12.17
C ALA A 56 -22.40 -18.50 -13.41
N PHE A 57 -21.08 -18.34 -13.49
CA PHE A 57 -20.37 -17.79 -14.65
C PHE A 57 -19.32 -18.80 -15.15
N ASP A 58 -19.77 -19.94 -15.67
CA ASP A 58 -18.91 -21.08 -16.04
C ASP A 58 -17.96 -20.81 -17.22
N LEU A 59 -18.27 -19.81 -18.04
CA LEU A 59 -17.42 -19.41 -19.15
C LEU A 59 -16.13 -18.75 -18.64
N ALA A 60 -14.98 -19.14 -19.20
CA ALA A 60 -13.71 -18.47 -18.94
C ALA A 60 -13.72 -17.00 -19.41
N GLN A 61 -14.57 -16.67 -20.38
CA GLN A 61 -14.95 -15.31 -20.75
C GLN A 61 -16.48 -15.24 -20.87
N PRO A 62 -17.20 -14.70 -19.88
CA PRO A 62 -18.65 -14.49 -19.99
C PRO A 62 -18.96 -13.28 -20.89
N GLY A 63 -20.13 -13.27 -21.53
CA GLY A 63 -20.53 -12.18 -22.42
C GLY A 63 -20.66 -10.83 -21.71
N SER A 64 -20.59 -9.74 -22.48
CA SER A 64 -20.69 -8.37 -21.95
C SER A 64 -22.13 -7.85 -21.91
N ILE A 65 -22.41 -6.89 -21.03
CA ILE A 65 -23.66 -6.12 -21.00
C ILE A 65 -23.34 -4.67 -21.37
N ILE A 66 -24.05 -4.11 -22.34
CA ILE A 66 -23.95 -2.69 -22.73
C ILE A 66 -25.33 -2.05 -22.53
N ASN A 67 -25.43 -0.97 -21.75
CA ASN A 67 -26.62 -0.13 -21.67
C ASN A 67 -26.36 1.30 -22.12
N ALA A 68 -26.90 1.64 -23.30
CA ALA A 68 -27.06 3.01 -23.77
C ALA A 68 -28.51 3.51 -23.66
N GLY A 69 -29.46 2.62 -23.33
CA GLY A 69 -30.86 2.96 -23.11
C GLY A 69 -31.12 3.63 -21.77
N ASP A 70 -32.38 3.96 -21.55
CA ASP A 70 -32.89 4.57 -20.31
C ASP A 70 -33.82 3.54 -19.65
N LEU A 71 -33.27 2.84 -18.66
CA LEU A 71 -33.90 1.68 -18.04
C LEU A 71 -34.49 2.10 -16.69
N GLU A 72 -35.79 2.36 -16.66
CA GLU A 72 -36.53 2.73 -15.44
C GLU A 72 -37.29 1.54 -14.83
N VAL A 73 -37.30 1.45 -13.51
CA VAL A 73 -38.23 0.61 -12.73
C VAL A 73 -39.04 1.46 -11.75
N PRO A 74 -40.27 1.04 -11.36
CA PRO A 74 -41.10 1.79 -10.41
C PRO A 74 -40.44 2.05 -9.04
N ASP A 75 -40.98 2.99 -8.26
CA ASP A 75 -40.55 3.29 -6.88
C ASP A 75 -40.29 2.01 -6.05
N ASN A 76 -39.17 2.00 -5.32
CA ASN A 76 -38.76 0.91 -4.42
C ASN A 76 -38.50 -0.45 -5.13
N GLN A 77 -38.12 -0.45 -6.41
CA GLN A 77 -37.63 -1.63 -7.14
C GLN A 77 -36.11 -1.60 -7.37
N ARG A 78 -35.48 -2.73 -7.72
CA ARG A 78 -34.05 -2.80 -8.08
C ARG A 78 -33.81 -2.95 -9.58
N ILE A 79 -32.66 -2.45 -10.04
CA ILE A 79 -32.05 -2.80 -11.34
C ILE A 79 -30.68 -3.42 -11.07
N ALA A 80 -30.45 -4.63 -11.59
CA ALA A 80 -29.14 -5.28 -11.53
C ALA A 80 -28.62 -5.64 -12.94
N LEU A 81 -27.41 -5.19 -13.28
CA LEU A 81 -26.68 -5.56 -14.49
C LEU A 81 -25.42 -6.33 -14.10
N ILE A 82 -25.41 -7.65 -14.28
CA ILE A 82 -24.34 -8.55 -13.77
C ILE A 82 -23.75 -9.38 -14.92
N GLY A 83 -22.64 -8.94 -15.51
CA GLY A 83 -22.08 -9.50 -16.75
C GLY A 83 -20.60 -9.91 -16.64
N GLY A 84 -20.00 -10.40 -17.73
CA GLY A 84 -18.56 -10.65 -17.80
C GLY A 84 -17.77 -9.35 -17.82
N SER A 85 -18.23 -8.39 -18.63
CA SER A 85 -17.91 -6.96 -18.53
C SER A 85 -19.23 -6.20 -18.59
N VAL A 86 -19.33 -5.04 -17.93
CA VAL A 86 -20.56 -4.21 -17.97
C VAL A 86 -20.23 -2.77 -18.27
N ILE A 87 -20.86 -2.21 -19.30
CA ILE A 87 -20.68 -0.81 -19.71
C ILE A 87 -22.04 -0.12 -19.68
N ASN A 88 -22.17 0.93 -18.86
CA ASN A 88 -23.26 1.89 -18.97
C ASN A 88 -22.76 3.15 -19.69
N THR A 89 -23.56 3.64 -20.63
CA THR A 89 -23.46 4.95 -21.30
C THR A 89 -24.80 5.70 -21.27
N GLY A 90 -25.90 4.98 -21.05
CA GLY A 90 -27.26 5.54 -20.93
C GLY A 90 -27.65 5.88 -19.50
N GLN A 91 -28.92 5.64 -19.15
CA GLN A 91 -29.46 5.92 -17.82
C GLN A 91 -30.04 4.66 -17.17
N LEU A 92 -29.82 4.49 -15.87
CA LEU A 92 -30.54 3.54 -15.02
C LEU A 92 -31.29 4.34 -13.95
N ASN A 93 -32.61 4.14 -13.85
CA ASN A 93 -33.46 4.85 -12.90
C ASN A 93 -34.23 3.86 -12.01
N ALA A 94 -34.03 3.93 -10.70
CA ALA A 94 -34.75 3.10 -9.72
C ALA A 94 -35.14 3.93 -8.47
N PRO A 95 -36.18 4.79 -8.57
CA PRO A 95 -36.49 5.80 -7.56
C PRO A 95 -36.70 5.21 -6.16
N GLY A 96 -35.81 5.53 -5.24
CA GLY A 96 -35.86 5.07 -3.85
C GLY A 96 -35.64 3.57 -3.67
N GLY A 97 -35.08 2.89 -4.68
CA GLY A 97 -34.69 1.50 -4.67
C GLY A 97 -33.18 1.33 -4.79
N ASN A 98 -32.73 0.36 -5.60
CA ASN A 98 -31.31 -0.01 -5.69
C ASN A 98 -30.85 -0.20 -7.14
N ILE A 99 -29.62 0.24 -7.45
CA ILE A 99 -28.92 -0.06 -8.70
C ILE A 99 -27.65 -0.82 -8.38
N THR A 100 -27.45 -1.98 -9.02
CA THR A 100 -26.21 -2.77 -8.94
C THR A 100 -25.65 -3.00 -10.33
N ILE A 101 -24.41 -2.59 -10.55
CA ILE A 101 -23.63 -2.89 -11.76
C ILE A 101 -22.42 -3.72 -11.33
N ALA A 102 -22.26 -4.92 -11.88
CA ALA A 102 -21.18 -5.84 -11.51
C ALA A 102 -20.59 -6.58 -12.72
N ALA A 103 -19.29 -6.42 -12.93
CA ALA A 103 -18.52 -7.24 -13.88
C ALA A 103 -17.83 -8.39 -13.15
N VAL A 104 -18.03 -9.61 -13.64
CA VAL A 104 -17.63 -10.85 -13.00
C VAL A 104 -16.52 -11.52 -13.82
N PRO A 105 -15.31 -11.74 -13.27
CA PRO A 105 -14.30 -12.54 -13.96
C PRO A 105 -14.81 -13.98 -14.15
N GLY A 106 -14.52 -14.58 -15.31
CA GLY A 106 -15.00 -15.92 -15.66
C GLY A 106 -14.60 -17.02 -14.68
N GLN A 107 -15.38 -18.10 -14.65
CA GLN A 107 -15.28 -19.23 -13.71
C GLN A 107 -15.63 -18.88 -12.24
N SER A 108 -16.55 -17.92 -12.04
CA SER A 108 -16.99 -17.46 -10.71
C SER A 108 -18.42 -17.87 -10.37
N LEU A 109 -18.73 -17.95 -9.07
CA LEU A 109 -20.07 -18.11 -8.51
C LEU A 109 -20.46 -16.85 -7.73
N VAL A 110 -21.52 -16.15 -8.16
CA VAL A 110 -22.08 -14.99 -7.45
C VAL A 110 -23.28 -15.46 -6.64
N LYS A 111 -23.25 -15.32 -5.30
CA LYS A 111 -24.38 -15.69 -4.43
C LYS A 111 -25.27 -14.49 -4.12
N ILE A 112 -26.58 -14.72 -4.12
CA ILE A 112 -27.66 -13.76 -3.87
C ILE A 112 -28.29 -14.15 -2.52
N SER A 113 -27.77 -13.59 -1.43
CA SER A 113 -28.07 -13.98 -0.02
C SER A 113 -27.55 -15.39 0.35
N GLN A 114 -27.61 -15.91 1.59
CA GLN A 114 -28.35 -15.53 2.80
C GLN A 114 -27.51 -14.73 3.83
N SER A 115 -28.18 -13.91 4.66
CA SER A 115 -27.54 -13.19 5.78
C SER A 115 -27.46 -14.04 7.06
N GLY A 116 -26.25 -14.34 7.53
CA GLY A 116 -26.00 -14.80 8.90
C GLY A 116 -25.36 -16.18 9.10
N ASN A 117 -25.07 -16.94 8.04
CA ASN A 117 -24.46 -18.27 8.17
C ASN A 117 -22.92 -18.22 8.21
N LEU A 118 -22.32 -18.89 9.20
CA LEU A 118 -20.88 -18.87 9.48
C LEU A 118 -20.02 -19.85 8.65
N LEU A 119 -20.62 -20.65 7.78
CA LEU A 119 -19.90 -21.51 6.82
C LEU A 119 -20.34 -21.18 5.38
N ASN A 120 -19.50 -20.44 4.66
CA ASN A 120 -19.63 -20.28 3.22
C ASN A 120 -18.90 -21.42 2.50
N LEU A 121 -19.57 -22.56 2.32
CA LEU A 121 -19.10 -23.55 1.35
C LEU A 121 -19.43 -23.04 -0.06
N GLU A 122 -18.40 -22.83 -0.87
CA GLU A 122 -18.53 -22.75 -2.32
C GLU A 122 -18.60 -24.18 -2.85
N ILE A 123 -19.68 -24.49 -3.55
CA ILE A 123 -19.91 -25.78 -4.21
C ILE A 123 -19.73 -25.53 -5.71
N ASP A 124 -18.92 -26.35 -6.37
CA ASP A 124 -18.74 -26.26 -7.83
C ASP A 124 -20.10 -26.33 -8.54
N PRO A 125 -20.41 -25.41 -9.47
CA PRO A 125 -21.68 -25.42 -10.20
C PRO A 125 -21.84 -26.71 -11.03
N PRO A 126 -23.08 -27.21 -11.18
CA PRO A 126 -23.36 -28.44 -11.89
C PRO A 126 -23.00 -28.31 -13.37
N ARG A 127 -22.16 -29.21 -13.87
CA ARG A 127 -21.79 -29.28 -15.30
C ARG A 127 -22.59 -30.37 -16.00
N THR A 128 -22.77 -30.20 -17.31
CA THR A 128 -23.20 -31.30 -18.19
C THR A 128 -22.24 -32.50 -18.04
N LEU A 129 -22.72 -33.72 -18.27
CA LEU A 129 -21.93 -34.96 -18.10
C LEU A 129 -20.63 -34.99 -18.95
N ASP A 130 -20.60 -34.22 -20.03
CA ASP A 130 -19.46 -34.08 -20.95
C ASP A 130 -18.68 -32.75 -20.78
N GLY A 131 -19.16 -31.86 -19.90
CA GLY A 131 -18.46 -30.65 -19.45
C GLY A 131 -18.21 -29.56 -20.49
N GLN A 132 -19.00 -29.50 -21.58
CA GLN A 132 -18.85 -28.51 -22.66
C GLN A 132 -19.91 -27.40 -22.60
N PRO A 133 -19.54 -26.11 -22.61
CA PRO A 133 -20.45 -25.03 -22.97
C PRO A 133 -20.70 -25.03 -24.48
N LEU A 134 -21.94 -24.72 -24.90
CA LEU A 134 -22.39 -24.88 -26.29
C LEU A 134 -22.33 -23.60 -27.15
N ILE A 135 -21.88 -22.48 -26.59
CA ILE A 135 -21.63 -21.23 -27.31
C ILE A 135 -20.29 -20.60 -26.90
N THR A 136 -19.69 -19.83 -27.80
CA THR A 136 -18.79 -18.74 -27.44
C THR A 136 -19.60 -17.53 -26.98
N ALA A 137 -19.12 -16.83 -25.96
CA ALA A 137 -19.52 -15.44 -25.74
C ALA A 137 -18.91 -14.56 -26.84
N LEU A 138 -19.60 -13.49 -27.22
CA LEU A 138 -19.06 -12.46 -28.11
C LEU A 138 -18.23 -11.47 -27.29
N ASP A 139 -17.10 -11.03 -27.84
CA ASP A 139 -16.37 -9.90 -27.26
C ASP A 139 -17.04 -8.55 -27.61
N ILE A 140 -16.63 -7.46 -26.94
CA ILE A 140 -17.28 -6.15 -27.15
C ILE A 140 -17.12 -5.65 -28.60
N PRO A 141 -15.94 -5.74 -29.25
CA PRO A 141 -15.81 -5.51 -30.69
C PRO A 141 -16.78 -6.32 -31.57
N GLU A 142 -16.90 -7.64 -31.38
CA GLU A 142 -17.83 -8.49 -32.14
C GLU A 142 -19.30 -8.11 -31.88
N LEU A 143 -19.64 -7.78 -30.63
CA LEU A 143 -20.97 -7.37 -30.21
C LEU A 143 -21.37 -6.01 -30.84
N LEU A 144 -20.42 -5.08 -31.00
CA LEU A 144 -20.61 -3.77 -31.63
C LEU A 144 -20.54 -3.81 -33.17
N THR A 145 -19.79 -4.73 -33.78
CA THR A 145 -19.56 -4.79 -35.24
C THR A 145 -20.38 -5.85 -35.98
N GLY A 146 -21.07 -6.74 -35.25
CA GLY A 146 -21.93 -7.80 -35.77
C GLY A 146 -23.22 -7.28 -36.45
N PRO A 147 -24.28 -8.11 -36.54
CA PRO A 147 -25.51 -7.75 -37.26
C PRO A 147 -26.33 -6.60 -36.64
N ALA A 148 -25.87 -6.00 -35.54
CA ALA A 148 -26.44 -4.81 -34.89
C ALA A 148 -25.93 -3.47 -35.48
N GLN A 149 -25.51 -3.45 -36.75
CA GLN A 149 -25.05 -2.22 -37.42
C GLN A 149 -26.12 -1.12 -37.37
N GLY A 150 -25.77 0.02 -36.77
CA GLY A 150 -26.68 1.16 -36.60
C GLY A 150 -27.37 1.24 -35.23
N VAL A 151 -27.04 0.37 -34.27
CA VAL A 151 -27.45 0.58 -32.86
C VAL A 151 -26.49 1.57 -32.20
N GLU A 152 -27.00 2.75 -31.83
CA GLU A 152 -26.25 3.73 -31.04
C GLU A 152 -26.07 3.23 -29.60
N THR A 153 -24.79 3.15 -29.17
CA THR A 153 -24.37 2.56 -27.88
C THR A 153 -23.49 3.49 -27.04
N GLY A 154 -23.17 4.70 -27.52
CA GLY A 154 -22.13 5.55 -26.91
C GLY A 154 -20.70 4.99 -27.03
N LEU A 155 -20.52 3.89 -27.77
CA LEU A 155 -19.23 3.22 -27.98
C LEU A 155 -18.88 3.14 -29.46
N SER A 156 -17.59 3.15 -29.76
CA SER A 156 -17.06 2.84 -31.10
C SER A 156 -15.93 1.81 -31.01
N ALA A 157 -15.88 0.91 -32.00
CA ALA A 157 -14.86 -0.12 -32.13
C ALA A 157 -13.93 0.21 -33.30
N ASN A 158 -12.64 0.37 -33.02
CA ASN A 158 -11.63 0.71 -34.01
C ASN A 158 -11.15 -0.54 -34.79
N SER A 159 -10.57 -0.33 -35.97
CA SER A 159 -10.12 -1.41 -36.86
C SER A 159 -8.95 -2.26 -36.33
N ASN A 160 -8.38 -1.88 -35.19
CA ASN A 160 -7.36 -2.61 -34.43
C ASN A 160 -7.96 -3.46 -33.27
N GLY A 161 -9.27 -3.40 -33.05
CA GLY A 161 -9.96 -4.10 -31.96
C GLY A 161 -10.07 -3.33 -30.63
N THR A 162 -9.60 -2.08 -30.53
CA THR A 162 -9.85 -1.27 -29.33
C THR A 162 -11.26 -0.71 -29.33
N VAL A 163 -11.88 -0.64 -28.14
CA VAL A 163 -13.17 0.00 -27.91
C VAL A 163 -12.93 1.32 -27.19
N GLN A 164 -13.69 2.35 -27.56
CA GLN A 164 -13.63 3.67 -26.94
C GLN A 164 -15.03 4.24 -26.75
N LEU A 165 -15.20 5.12 -25.76
CA LEU A 165 -16.38 5.98 -25.64
C LEU A 165 -16.42 6.96 -26.82
N THR A 166 -17.59 7.14 -27.43
CA THR A 166 -17.75 7.95 -28.64
C THR A 166 -17.60 9.45 -28.36
N ASP A 167 -18.10 9.92 -27.21
CA ASP A 167 -18.19 11.35 -26.92
C ASP A 167 -16.89 11.92 -26.32
N SER A 168 -16.22 11.16 -25.44
CA SER A 168 -14.93 11.53 -24.82
C SER A 168 -13.70 10.95 -25.53
N GLY A 169 -13.87 10.05 -26.50
CA GLY A 169 -12.77 9.32 -27.15
C GLY A 169 -11.99 8.36 -26.24
N THR A 170 -12.37 8.23 -24.96
CA THR A 170 -11.62 7.48 -23.95
C THR A 170 -11.60 5.98 -24.26
N ILE A 171 -10.42 5.37 -24.28
CA ILE A 171 -10.27 3.93 -24.55
C ILE A 171 -10.75 3.12 -23.34
N VAL A 172 -11.49 2.04 -23.62
CA VAL A 172 -12.13 1.17 -22.63
C VAL A 172 -11.48 -0.20 -22.63
N PRO A 173 -11.07 -0.76 -21.46
CA PRO A 173 -10.62 -2.15 -21.36
C PRO A 173 -11.72 -3.13 -21.77
N THR A 174 -11.42 -4.02 -22.71
CA THR A 174 -12.34 -5.08 -23.17
C THR A 174 -12.22 -6.38 -22.37
N GLU A 175 -11.57 -6.34 -21.21
CA GLU A 175 -11.31 -7.50 -20.37
C GLU A 175 -12.50 -7.83 -19.45
N THR A 176 -12.69 -9.12 -19.15
CA THR A 176 -13.70 -9.58 -18.20
C THR A 176 -13.32 -9.19 -16.77
N GLY A 177 -14.31 -8.77 -15.99
CA GLY A 177 -14.13 -8.09 -14.71
C GLY A 177 -14.15 -6.56 -14.84
N THR A 178 -14.18 -5.99 -16.06
CA THR A 178 -14.25 -4.53 -16.26
C THR A 178 -15.69 -4.01 -16.18
N THR A 179 -15.92 -3.05 -15.28
CA THR A 179 -17.14 -2.23 -15.20
C THR A 179 -16.83 -0.80 -15.60
N ILE A 180 -17.57 -0.26 -16.56
CA ILE A 180 -17.53 1.15 -16.96
C ILE A 180 -18.89 1.79 -16.66
N VAL A 181 -18.88 2.95 -16.03
CA VAL A 181 -20.05 3.81 -15.87
C VAL A 181 -19.76 5.15 -16.51
N SER A 182 -20.53 5.47 -17.55
CA SER A 182 -20.73 6.79 -18.12
C SER A 182 -22.23 7.06 -18.19
N GLY A 183 -22.66 8.31 -18.23
CA GLY A 183 -24.07 8.68 -18.10
C GLY A 183 -24.57 8.58 -16.64
N THR A 184 -25.83 8.21 -16.43
CA THR A 184 -26.53 8.44 -15.15
C THR A 184 -27.01 7.18 -14.44
N LEU A 185 -26.68 7.06 -13.14
CA LEU A 185 -27.28 6.08 -12.22
C LEU A 185 -28.09 6.84 -11.15
N ASP A 186 -29.42 6.82 -11.25
CA ASP A 186 -30.30 7.57 -10.34
C ASP A 186 -31.19 6.64 -9.50
N VAL A 187 -31.14 6.82 -8.19
CA VAL A 187 -32.08 6.19 -7.23
C VAL A 187 -32.78 7.24 -6.37
N SER A 188 -32.65 8.53 -6.67
CA SER A 188 -33.08 9.62 -5.81
C SER A 188 -34.59 9.63 -5.55
N ASN A 189 -35.00 9.95 -4.32
CA ASN A 189 -36.42 9.94 -3.94
C ASN A 189 -36.72 10.80 -2.71
N GLN A 190 -37.76 11.62 -2.81
CA GLN A 190 -38.16 12.57 -1.76
C GLN A 190 -39.00 11.97 -0.63
N LYS A 191 -39.27 10.65 -0.65
CA LYS A 191 -40.10 9.93 0.33
C LYS A 191 -39.39 8.72 0.94
N LEU A 192 -38.66 7.98 0.10
CA LEU A 192 -38.03 6.71 0.47
C LEU A 192 -36.62 6.91 1.05
N ARG A 193 -36.35 6.24 2.17
CA ARG A 193 -35.14 6.46 3.01
C ARG A 193 -34.01 5.45 2.80
N ARG A 194 -34.28 4.27 2.27
CA ARG A 194 -33.28 3.22 2.03
C ARG A 194 -33.12 3.03 0.53
N ARG A 195 -31.96 3.42 0.01
CA ARG A 195 -31.62 3.36 -1.41
C ARG A 195 -30.11 3.32 -1.59
N SER A 196 -29.62 2.64 -2.62
CA SER A 196 -28.18 2.57 -2.88
C SER A 196 -27.82 2.39 -4.36
N VAL A 197 -26.62 2.83 -4.72
CA VAL A 197 -25.94 2.46 -5.97
C VAL A 197 -24.68 1.68 -5.63
N THR A 198 -24.50 0.53 -6.27
CA THR A 198 -23.39 -0.41 -6.04
C THR A 198 -22.69 -0.68 -7.37
N VAL A 199 -21.42 -0.31 -7.50
CA VAL A 199 -20.61 -0.50 -8.71
C VAL A 199 -19.42 -1.40 -8.36
N LEU A 200 -19.35 -2.57 -8.98
CA LEU A 200 -18.38 -3.63 -8.67
C LEU A 200 -17.75 -4.19 -9.95
N GLY A 201 -16.53 -4.72 -9.83
CA GLY A 201 -15.75 -5.31 -10.90
C GLY A 201 -14.31 -5.50 -10.42
N ASP A 202 -13.52 -6.29 -11.14
CA ASP A 202 -12.05 -6.36 -10.99
C ASP A 202 -11.41 -5.00 -11.31
N ARG A 203 -11.94 -4.31 -12.32
CA ARG A 203 -11.55 -2.96 -12.73
C ARG A 203 -12.79 -2.09 -12.91
N ILE A 204 -12.75 -0.88 -12.39
CA ILE A 204 -13.88 0.05 -12.45
C ILE A 204 -13.40 1.41 -12.97
N ALA A 205 -14.13 1.97 -13.94
CA ALA A 205 -13.97 3.36 -14.36
C ALA A 205 -15.31 4.10 -14.36
N LEU A 206 -15.37 5.24 -13.69
CA LEU A 206 -16.42 6.25 -13.83
C LEU A 206 -15.88 7.35 -14.76
N ILE A 207 -16.51 7.56 -15.91
CA ILE A 207 -16.06 8.48 -16.98
C ILE A 207 -17.27 9.32 -17.40
N ASP A 208 -17.26 10.62 -17.07
CA ASP A 208 -18.44 11.51 -17.17
C ASP A 208 -19.73 10.82 -16.65
N ALA A 209 -19.73 10.59 -15.34
CA ALA A 209 -20.68 9.71 -14.67
C ALA A 209 -21.41 10.45 -13.57
N THR A 210 -22.72 10.57 -13.66
CA THR A 210 -23.57 11.11 -12.58
C THR A 210 -24.16 9.96 -11.78
N ILE A 211 -23.75 9.83 -10.52
CA ILE A 211 -24.40 8.91 -9.57
C ILE A 211 -25.22 9.74 -8.57
N ASN A 212 -26.54 9.56 -8.57
CA ASN A 212 -27.45 10.31 -7.72
C ASN A 212 -28.22 9.38 -6.77
N SER A 213 -27.86 9.44 -5.50
CA SER A 213 -28.59 8.85 -4.38
C SER A 213 -29.06 9.93 -3.40
N SER A 214 -29.34 11.14 -3.87
CA SER A 214 -29.90 12.25 -3.06
C SER A 214 -31.38 12.05 -2.75
N GLY A 215 -31.96 12.84 -1.84
CA GLY A 215 -33.39 12.78 -1.52
C GLY A 215 -33.65 12.96 -0.03
N SER A 216 -34.78 12.44 0.47
CA SER A 216 -35.29 12.75 1.83
C SER A 216 -34.21 12.76 2.92
N ASN A 217 -33.65 11.60 3.26
CA ASN A 217 -32.34 11.43 3.90
C ASN A 217 -31.35 10.96 2.84
N GLY A 218 -30.09 11.36 2.89
CA GLY A 218 -29.04 10.91 1.97
C GLY A 218 -28.93 9.38 1.87
N GLY A 219 -28.59 8.90 0.67
CA GLY A 219 -28.51 7.48 0.31
C GLY A 219 -27.10 6.90 0.46
N GLN A 220 -26.82 5.80 -0.23
CA GLN A 220 -25.50 5.15 -0.21
C GLN A 220 -24.94 4.91 -1.62
N VAL A 221 -23.64 5.12 -1.80
CA VAL A 221 -22.90 4.80 -3.02
C VAL A 221 -21.65 3.99 -2.66
N TRP A 222 -21.52 2.81 -3.28
CA TRP A 222 -20.42 1.87 -3.05
C TRP A 222 -19.73 1.57 -4.38
N ILE A 223 -18.44 1.85 -4.47
CA ILE A 223 -17.62 1.67 -5.68
C ILE A 223 -16.39 0.84 -5.32
N GLY A 224 -16.26 -0.34 -5.93
CA GLY A 224 -15.12 -1.25 -5.77
C GLY A 224 -15.10 -2.07 -4.48
N LYS A 225 -15.73 -1.61 -3.40
CA LYS A 225 -15.87 -2.33 -2.12
C LYS A 225 -17.28 -2.93 -2.00
N ASN A 226 -17.40 -4.24 -1.82
CA ASN A 226 -18.72 -4.86 -1.58
C ASN A 226 -19.28 -4.46 -0.20
N PRO A 227 -20.49 -3.87 -0.09
CA PRO A 227 -21.10 -3.57 1.20
C PRO A 227 -21.58 -4.81 1.96
N GLN A 228 -21.55 -4.73 3.29
CA GLN A 228 -22.05 -5.78 4.20
C GLN A 228 -23.55 -6.06 3.98
N ASP A 229 -24.32 -5.02 3.66
CA ASP A 229 -25.77 -5.06 3.40
C ASP A 229 -26.12 -4.97 1.90
N ASN A 230 -25.22 -5.41 1.01
CA ASN A 230 -25.48 -5.44 -0.44
C ASN A 230 -26.76 -6.24 -0.74
N PRO A 231 -27.83 -5.66 -1.33
CA PRO A 231 -29.07 -6.39 -1.60
C PRO A 231 -28.87 -7.58 -2.54
N ASP A 232 -27.95 -7.46 -3.49
CA ASP A 232 -27.61 -8.51 -4.45
C ASP A 232 -26.44 -9.41 -3.96
N ASN A 233 -25.85 -9.11 -2.80
CA ASN A 233 -24.79 -9.89 -2.11
C ASN A 233 -23.54 -10.24 -2.96
N VAL A 234 -23.28 -9.47 -4.03
CA VAL A 234 -22.18 -9.69 -4.97
C VAL A 234 -20.82 -9.48 -4.29
N LYS A 235 -20.20 -10.56 -3.79
CA LYS A 235 -18.90 -10.55 -3.12
C LYS A 235 -17.73 -10.39 -4.11
N LEU A 236 -17.61 -9.20 -4.69
CA LEU A 236 -16.48 -8.78 -5.52
C LEU A 236 -15.81 -7.54 -4.91
N ASN A 237 -14.48 -7.54 -4.95
CA ASN A 237 -13.62 -6.41 -4.64
C ASN A 237 -12.93 -5.98 -5.93
N ALA A 238 -12.75 -4.67 -6.13
CA ALA A 238 -11.95 -4.15 -7.23
C ALA A 238 -10.46 -4.25 -6.93
N ASN A 239 -9.67 -4.68 -7.92
CA ASN A 239 -8.23 -4.46 -7.91
C ASN A 239 -7.91 -3.01 -8.30
N ARG A 240 -8.68 -2.38 -9.21
CA ARG A 240 -8.46 -0.97 -9.60
C ARG A 240 -9.77 -0.19 -9.76
N THR A 241 -9.79 1.05 -9.26
CA THR A 241 -10.94 1.96 -9.30
C THR A 241 -10.49 3.35 -9.74
N PHE A 242 -11.03 3.83 -10.87
CA PHE A 242 -10.79 5.16 -11.42
C PHE A 242 -12.09 5.99 -11.46
N VAL A 243 -12.01 7.27 -11.07
CA VAL A 243 -13.11 8.23 -11.18
C VAL A 243 -12.62 9.52 -11.84
N SER A 244 -13.11 9.81 -13.05
CA SER A 244 -12.76 10.99 -13.85
C SER A 244 -13.16 12.31 -13.19
N ARG A 245 -12.53 13.42 -13.62
CA ARG A 245 -12.74 14.76 -13.03
C ARG A 245 -14.16 15.31 -13.19
N ASP A 246 -14.87 14.85 -14.21
CA ASP A 246 -16.22 15.30 -14.55
C ASP A 246 -17.32 14.37 -14.01
N SER A 247 -16.93 13.21 -13.45
CA SER A 247 -17.85 12.36 -12.68
C SER A 247 -18.29 13.03 -11.38
N VAL A 248 -19.59 12.96 -11.07
CA VAL A 248 -20.21 13.59 -9.90
C VAL A 248 -21.03 12.58 -9.10
N ILE A 249 -20.73 12.45 -7.80
CA ILE A 249 -21.47 11.60 -6.86
C ILE A 249 -22.27 12.47 -5.90
N LYS A 250 -23.60 12.29 -5.86
CA LYS A 250 -24.53 13.11 -5.06
C LYS A 250 -25.34 12.23 -4.11
N VAL A 251 -25.20 12.45 -2.81
CA VAL A 251 -25.92 11.70 -1.76
C VAL A 251 -26.55 12.63 -0.71
N ASP A 252 -26.91 13.87 -1.09
CA ASP A 252 -27.45 14.91 -0.21
C ASP A 252 -28.75 14.49 0.51
N GLY A 253 -28.89 14.90 1.78
CA GLY A 253 -30.14 14.94 2.52
C GLY A 253 -30.92 16.22 2.20
N GLN A 254 -32.17 16.07 1.76
CA GLN A 254 -32.95 17.17 1.15
C GLN A 254 -34.27 17.47 1.86
N ALA A 255 -34.74 16.60 2.75
CA ALA A 255 -35.86 16.91 3.64
C ALA A 255 -35.34 17.36 5.01
N ALA A 256 -36.06 18.25 5.69
CA ALA A 256 -35.65 18.75 7.00
C ALA A 256 -35.42 17.64 8.03
N ASP A 257 -34.47 17.90 8.93
CA ASP A 257 -34.05 16.98 10.01
C ASP A 257 -33.51 15.62 9.47
N ARG A 258 -32.81 15.65 8.32
CA ARG A 258 -32.17 14.49 7.66
C ARG A 258 -30.73 14.74 7.22
N ASP A 259 -29.98 13.65 7.22
CA ASP A 259 -28.52 13.69 7.10
C ASP A 259 -28.06 13.52 5.66
N GLY A 260 -26.81 13.90 5.40
CA GLY A 260 -26.07 13.47 4.23
C GLY A 260 -25.87 11.95 4.17
N GLY A 261 -25.61 11.44 2.97
CA GLY A 261 -25.45 10.00 2.72
C GLY A 261 -24.05 9.45 2.99
N ARG A 262 -23.78 8.25 2.47
CA ARG A 262 -22.44 7.62 2.47
C ARG A 262 -21.93 7.40 1.05
N VAL A 263 -20.66 7.69 0.83
CA VAL A 263 -19.89 7.28 -0.36
C VAL A 263 -18.67 6.45 0.08
N THR A 264 -18.38 5.36 -0.61
CA THR A 264 -17.16 4.58 -0.41
C THR A 264 -16.57 4.21 -1.77
N VAL A 265 -15.31 4.58 -2.00
CA VAL A 265 -14.54 4.36 -3.23
C VAL A 265 -13.24 3.67 -2.85
N TRP A 266 -13.04 2.42 -3.26
CA TRP A 266 -11.88 1.64 -2.81
C TRP A 266 -11.44 0.58 -3.83
N SER A 267 -10.22 0.08 -3.67
CA SER A 267 -9.68 -1.08 -4.39
C SER A 267 -8.50 -1.73 -3.65
N GLU A 268 -8.14 -2.97 -4.01
CA GLU A 268 -6.96 -3.66 -3.51
C GLU A 268 -5.67 -2.98 -4.01
N GLU A 269 -5.51 -2.75 -5.33
CA GLU A 269 -4.31 -2.14 -5.90
C GLU A 269 -4.42 -0.60 -5.94
N THR A 270 -5.18 -0.03 -6.89
CA THR A 270 -5.08 1.39 -7.28
C THR A 270 -6.42 2.10 -7.27
N THR A 271 -6.60 3.03 -6.32
CA THR A 271 -7.76 3.93 -6.26
C THR A 271 -7.33 5.33 -6.69
N ALA A 272 -7.85 5.82 -7.82
CA ALA A 272 -7.55 7.15 -8.37
C ALA A 272 -8.84 7.96 -8.52
N PHE A 273 -8.94 9.08 -7.79
CA PHE A 273 -10.16 9.90 -7.72
C PHE A 273 -9.91 11.37 -8.06
N TYR A 274 -10.61 11.87 -9.07
CA TYR A 274 -10.51 13.26 -9.55
C TYR A 274 -11.84 14.03 -9.54
N GLY A 275 -12.98 13.34 -9.35
CA GLY A 275 -14.33 13.88 -9.52
C GLY A 275 -14.85 14.81 -8.42
N ASP A 276 -16.16 15.04 -8.44
CA ASP A 276 -16.90 15.81 -7.44
C ASP A 276 -17.76 14.91 -6.53
N ILE A 277 -17.85 15.24 -5.23
CA ILE A 277 -18.77 14.59 -4.27
C ILE A 277 -19.60 15.63 -3.52
N THR A 278 -20.91 15.43 -3.42
CA THR A 278 -21.76 16.12 -2.43
C THR A 278 -22.49 15.11 -1.53
N ALA A 279 -22.42 15.36 -0.23
CA ALA A 279 -23.08 14.55 0.80
C ALA A 279 -23.59 15.46 1.92
N ARG A 280 -24.30 16.53 1.56
CA ARG A 280 -24.69 17.59 2.51
C ARG A 280 -25.85 17.18 3.41
N GLY A 281 -25.87 17.72 4.63
CA GLY A 281 -27.04 17.69 5.50
C GLY A 281 -28.11 18.68 5.02
N ALA A 282 -29.36 18.48 5.45
CA ALA A 282 -30.47 19.36 5.10
C ALA A 282 -30.25 20.80 5.62
N GLN A 283 -30.72 21.80 4.85
CA GLN A 283 -30.50 23.22 5.15
C GLN A 283 -31.46 23.81 6.19
N GLU A 284 -32.54 23.10 6.53
CA GLU A 284 -33.59 23.55 7.45
C GLU A 284 -33.82 22.51 8.57
N GLN A 285 -34.02 23.01 9.79
CA GLN A 285 -34.52 22.25 10.94
C GLN A 285 -36.01 22.54 11.13
N THR A 286 -36.87 21.54 11.35
CA THR A 286 -38.32 21.79 11.59
C THR A 286 -38.72 21.65 13.06
N SER A 287 -39.41 22.67 13.57
CA SER A 287 -39.96 22.71 14.92
C SER A 287 -41.25 21.88 15.11
N GLN A 288 -41.58 20.97 14.18
CA GLN A 288 -42.83 20.19 14.16
C GLN A 288 -42.64 18.67 14.14
N ALA A 289 -41.82 18.12 15.03
CA ALA A 289 -41.85 16.67 15.32
C ALA A 289 -41.51 16.25 16.77
N GLY A 290 -41.03 17.16 17.63
CA GLY A 290 -40.56 16.79 18.97
C GLY A 290 -39.29 15.93 18.95
N SER A 291 -38.51 16.02 17.88
CA SER A 291 -37.17 15.43 17.75
C SER A 291 -36.16 16.56 17.59
N ASP A 292 -35.32 16.78 18.62
CA ASP A 292 -34.27 17.80 18.63
C ASP A 292 -33.06 17.43 17.73
N LYS A 293 -33.32 16.78 16.59
CA LYS A 293 -32.28 16.24 15.72
C LYS A 293 -31.83 17.28 14.70
N THR A 294 -30.58 17.71 14.82
CA THR A 294 -29.89 18.43 13.76
C THR A 294 -29.65 17.50 12.55
N PRO A 295 -29.82 17.97 11.30
CA PRO A 295 -29.37 17.25 10.12
C PRO A 295 -27.85 17.36 9.96
N ASP A 296 -27.17 16.22 10.04
CA ASP A 296 -25.69 16.18 9.98
C ASP A 296 -25.18 15.89 8.55
N GLY A 297 -23.90 16.14 8.30
CA GLY A 297 -23.25 15.88 7.03
C GLY A 297 -22.93 14.40 6.81
N GLY A 298 -22.71 14.03 5.54
CA GLY A 298 -22.46 12.65 5.14
C GLY A 298 -21.05 12.15 5.42
N THR A 299 -20.80 10.90 5.01
CA THR A 299 -19.50 10.23 5.18
C THR A 299 -18.93 9.80 3.83
N VAL A 300 -17.63 10.02 3.63
CA VAL A 300 -16.89 9.62 2.43
C VAL A 300 -15.67 8.81 2.82
N GLU A 301 -15.44 7.70 2.14
CA GLU A 301 -14.25 6.85 2.30
C GLU A 301 -13.56 6.71 0.94
N ILE A 302 -12.29 7.12 0.81
CA ILE A 302 -11.48 6.93 -0.41
C ILE A 302 -10.15 6.26 -0.03
N SER A 303 -9.99 4.98 -0.37
CA SER A 303 -8.95 4.13 0.25
C SER A 303 -8.36 3.09 -0.72
N SER A 304 -7.17 2.56 -0.43
CA SER A 304 -6.55 1.46 -1.20
C SER A 304 -5.47 0.72 -0.41
N GLN A 305 -4.97 -0.44 -0.88
CA GLN A 305 -3.80 -1.08 -0.26
C GLN A 305 -2.47 -0.77 -0.96
N GLN A 306 -2.41 -0.55 -2.29
CA GLN A 306 -1.11 -0.33 -2.99
C GLN A 306 -0.87 1.07 -3.53
N THR A 307 -1.89 1.80 -3.99
CA THR A 307 -1.73 3.15 -4.56
C THR A 307 -3.01 3.98 -4.42
N LEU A 308 -2.97 5.00 -3.57
CA LEU A 308 -4.01 6.01 -3.44
C LEU A 308 -3.61 7.28 -4.21
N ILE A 309 -4.52 7.77 -5.06
CA ILE A 309 -4.40 9.08 -5.75
C ILE A 309 -5.70 9.86 -5.53
N PHE A 310 -5.57 11.07 -4.99
CA PHE A 310 -6.70 12.00 -4.84
C PHE A 310 -6.32 13.38 -5.34
N ASP A 311 -7.01 13.86 -6.38
CA ASP A 311 -6.96 15.24 -6.84
C ASP A 311 -8.38 15.69 -7.23
N GLY A 312 -9.32 15.44 -6.31
CA GLY A 312 -10.74 15.74 -6.42
C GLY A 312 -11.02 17.23 -6.63
N LYS A 313 -11.98 17.54 -7.50
CA LYS A 313 -12.32 18.92 -7.89
C LYS A 313 -13.20 19.64 -6.85
N LYS A 314 -14.13 18.93 -6.20
CA LYS A 314 -14.88 19.43 -5.03
C LYS A 314 -15.37 18.28 -4.14
N VAL A 315 -15.25 18.45 -2.82
CA VAL A 315 -15.94 17.59 -1.84
C VAL A 315 -16.74 18.48 -0.89
N ASP A 316 -18.06 18.27 -0.80
CA ASP A 316 -18.99 19.11 -0.04
C ASP A 316 -19.85 18.27 0.91
N LEU A 317 -19.48 18.28 2.20
CA LEU A 317 -20.08 17.50 3.28
C LEU A 317 -20.79 18.40 4.30
N THR A 318 -21.09 19.64 3.91
CA THR A 318 -21.56 20.70 4.81
C THR A 318 -22.92 20.41 5.45
N ALA A 319 -23.10 20.90 6.69
CA ALA A 319 -24.33 20.76 7.47
C ALA A 319 -24.70 22.10 8.14
N PRO A 320 -25.51 22.96 7.50
CA PRO A 320 -25.72 24.35 7.93
C PRO A 320 -26.30 24.57 9.34
N VAL A 321 -26.87 23.52 9.93
CA VAL A 321 -27.53 23.53 11.25
C VAL A 321 -27.17 22.29 12.09
N GLY A 322 -26.09 21.58 11.74
CA GLY A 322 -25.68 20.33 12.39
C GLY A 322 -24.16 20.13 12.41
N GLN A 323 -23.71 18.88 12.55
CA GLN A 323 -22.29 18.54 12.47
C GLN A 323 -21.88 18.34 11.00
N ASN A 324 -20.79 18.99 10.58
CA ASN A 324 -20.25 18.78 9.23
C ASN A 324 -19.76 17.33 9.05
N GLY A 325 -19.95 16.80 7.84
CA GLY A 325 -19.58 15.43 7.49
C GLY A 325 -18.07 15.23 7.35
N THR A 326 -17.65 13.97 7.15
CA THR A 326 -16.23 13.57 7.20
C THR A 326 -15.81 12.80 5.95
N ILE A 327 -14.64 13.15 5.38
CA ILE A 327 -13.91 12.30 4.44
C ILE A 327 -12.76 11.59 5.17
N THR A 328 -12.61 10.29 4.89
CA THR A 328 -11.55 9.45 5.42
C THR A 328 -10.71 8.88 4.26
N PHE A 329 -9.39 9.02 4.38
CA PHE A 329 -8.40 8.39 3.52
C PHE A 329 -7.66 7.31 4.31
N ASP A 330 -7.81 6.04 3.92
CA ASP A 330 -7.12 4.91 4.54
C ASP A 330 -6.12 4.30 3.54
N HIS A 331 -4.83 4.22 3.91
CA HIS A 331 -3.78 3.64 3.07
C HIS A 331 -2.60 3.06 3.88
N ASN A 332 -1.66 2.39 3.22
CA ASN A 332 -0.47 1.85 3.87
C ASN A 332 0.54 2.95 4.25
N ASN A 333 0.73 3.95 3.38
CA ASN A 333 1.51 5.17 3.61
C ASN A 333 0.76 6.32 2.93
N ILE A 334 0.69 7.51 3.51
CA ILE A 334 0.02 8.65 2.89
C ILE A 334 1.03 9.75 2.59
N THR A 335 1.32 9.96 1.31
CA THR A 335 2.09 11.11 0.84
C THR A 335 1.14 12.22 0.39
N ILE A 336 1.29 13.42 0.95
CA ILE A 336 0.66 14.64 0.43
C ILE A 336 1.65 15.32 -0.50
N VAL A 337 1.22 15.60 -1.72
CA VAL A 337 2.05 16.14 -2.81
C VAL A 337 1.56 17.53 -3.24
N PRO A 338 2.40 18.36 -3.88
CA PRO A 338 1.94 19.61 -4.47
C PRO A 338 0.80 19.33 -5.45
N GLY A 339 -0.37 19.94 -5.25
CA GLY A 339 -1.44 19.83 -6.22
C GLY A 339 -1.04 20.49 -7.53
N THR A 340 -1.54 20.01 -8.67
CA THR A 340 -1.05 20.46 -9.99
C THR A 340 -1.38 21.92 -10.32
N GLY A 341 -2.07 22.64 -9.44
CA GLY A 341 -2.19 24.10 -9.46
C GLY A 341 -3.13 24.69 -10.51
N ILE A 342 -3.89 23.87 -11.24
CA ILE A 342 -4.62 24.31 -12.44
C ILE A 342 -6.07 24.70 -12.13
N ALA A 343 -6.24 25.87 -11.52
CA ALA A 343 -7.48 26.62 -11.62
C ALA A 343 -7.56 27.28 -13.02
N GLY A 344 -8.35 26.72 -13.92
CA GLY A 344 -8.82 27.44 -15.11
C GLY A 344 -7.94 27.41 -16.37
N GLN A 345 -6.91 26.54 -16.46
CA GLN A 345 -6.48 26.05 -17.78
C GLN A 345 -7.11 24.68 -18.07
N GLN A 346 -7.54 24.50 -19.31
CA GLN A 346 -8.21 23.28 -19.74
C GLN A 346 -7.20 22.15 -19.92
N LEU A 347 -7.05 21.34 -18.88
CA LEU A 347 -6.46 20.01 -18.97
C LEU A 347 -7.34 19.20 -19.93
N GLY A 348 -6.81 18.88 -21.12
CA GLY A 348 -7.55 18.16 -22.17
C GLY A 348 -7.70 16.69 -21.80
N ASP A 349 -8.70 16.39 -20.97
CA ASP A 349 -9.15 15.09 -20.45
C ASP A 349 -8.11 14.25 -19.69
N ASN A 350 -6.84 14.68 -19.73
CA ASN A 350 -5.69 13.90 -19.33
C ASN A 350 -4.50 14.83 -18.96
N PRO A 351 -4.25 15.09 -17.67
CA PRO A 351 -3.23 16.07 -17.26
C PRO A 351 -1.78 15.62 -17.43
N LEU A 352 -1.54 14.32 -17.62
CA LEU A 352 -0.21 13.70 -17.53
C LEU A 352 0.15 12.84 -18.76
N GLY A 353 -0.77 12.68 -19.72
CA GLY A 353 -0.59 11.85 -20.92
C GLY A 353 -0.99 10.38 -20.75
N PHE A 354 -1.50 9.99 -19.57
CA PHE A 354 -1.86 8.62 -19.22
C PHE A 354 -3.21 8.20 -19.80
N ASP A 355 -3.27 7.08 -20.52
CA ASP A 355 -4.55 6.48 -20.93
C ASP A 355 -5.34 6.02 -19.69
N VAL A 356 -6.67 5.93 -19.76
CA VAL A 356 -7.46 5.18 -18.77
C VAL A 356 -6.99 3.72 -18.72
N MET A 357 -6.51 3.18 -19.83
CA MET A 357 -5.77 1.92 -19.86
C MET A 357 -4.52 1.92 -18.94
N GLU A 358 -3.80 3.02 -18.80
CA GLU A 358 -2.52 3.07 -18.09
C GLU A 358 -2.68 3.01 -16.57
N ILE A 359 -3.67 3.73 -16.02
CA ILE A 359 -4.11 3.59 -14.62
C ILE A 359 -4.67 2.19 -14.37
N LEU A 360 -5.43 1.62 -15.32
CA LEU A 360 -6.04 0.29 -15.21
C LEU A 360 -5.10 -0.89 -15.57
N SER A 361 -3.84 -0.64 -15.95
CA SER A 361 -2.87 -1.68 -16.35
C SER A 361 -1.48 -1.61 -15.72
N GLY A 362 -1.02 -0.47 -15.18
CA GLY A 362 0.30 -0.40 -14.54
C GLY A 362 0.66 0.93 -13.88
N ASP A 363 1.05 1.91 -14.70
CA ASP A 363 2.14 2.85 -14.35
C ASP A 363 1.71 4.34 -14.24
N GLY A 364 0.44 4.68 -14.54
CA GLY A 364 0.02 6.05 -14.83
C GLY A 364 -0.36 6.95 -13.64
N GLY A 365 0.57 7.30 -12.73
CA GLY A 365 0.28 8.32 -11.71
C GLY A 365 1.38 8.60 -10.69
N THR A 366 1.52 9.85 -10.26
CA THR A 366 2.25 10.19 -9.02
C THR A 366 1.39 9.79 -7.83
N PRO A 367 1.81 8.84 -6.97
CA PRO A 367 1.03 8.42 -5.82
C PRO A 367 0.94 9.54 -4.77
N GLY A 368 -0.25 9.74 -4.20
CA GLY A 368 -0.46 10.72 -3.12
C GLY A 368 -1.77 11.50 -3.19
N LEU A 369 -1.99 12.31 -2.16
CA LEU A 369 -3.11 13.25 -2.05
C LEU A 369 -2.62 14.65 -2.46
N SER A 370 -3.33 15.28 -3.39
CA SER A 370 -3.10 16.66 -3.81
C SER A 370 -3.43 17.63 -2.67
N ALA A 371 -2.44 18.41 -2.23
CA ALA A 371 -2.62 19.45 -1.21
C ALA A 371 -3.82 20.37 -1.56
N ASN A 372 -3.84 20.89 -2.79
CA ASN A 372 -4.90 21.75 -3.30
C ASN A 372 -6.29 21.10 -3.26
N ALA A 373 -6.38 19.77 -3.45
CA ALA A 373 -7.66 19.06 -3.39
C ALA A 373 -8.14 18.86 -1.95
N LEU A 374 -7.23 18.66 -0.99
CA LEU A 374 -7.55 18.62 0.44
C LEU A 374 -8.03 19.99 0.93
N GLU A 375 -7.36 21.08 0.52
CA GLU A 375 -7.72 22.48 0.85
C GLU A 375 -9.12 22.91 0.36
N GLN A 376 -9.74 22.15 -0.56
CA GLN A 376 -11.09 22.40 -1.10
C GLN A 376 -12.18 21.47 -0.51
N VAL A 377 -11.86 20.65 0.51
CA VAL A 377 -12.83 19.80 1.19
C VAL A 377 -13.65 20.61 2.21
N LEU A 378 -14.94 20.80 1.92
CA LEU A 378 -15.88 21.44 2.85
C LEU A 378 -16.48 20.39 3.80
N GLY A 379 -15.65 19.93 4.74
CA GLY A 379 -15.96 18.89 5.73
C GLY A 379 -14.73 18.48 6.55
N ASN A 380 -14.92 17.66 7.58
CA ASN A 380 -13.83 17.10 8.36
C ASN A 380 -12.96 16.16 7.51
N ILE A 381 -11.67 16.11 7.78
CA ILE A 381 -10.70 15.30 7.01
C ILE A 381 -9.95 14.40 7.97
N VAL A 382 -9.94 13.09 7.70
CA VAL A 382 -9.19 12.08 8.45
C VAL A 382 -8.25 11.35 7.49
N LEU A 383 -6.98 11.24 7.86
CA LEU A 383 -5.94 10.56 7.11
C LEU A 383 -5.33 9.47 8.01
N ASN A 384 -5.54 8.20 7.67
CA ASN A 384 -5.04 7.05 8.41
C ASN A 384 -4.02 6.29 7.56
N ALA A 385 -2.76 6.31 7.97
CA ALA A 385 -1.71 5.48 7.40
C ALA A 385 -1.37 4.34 8.38
N SER A 386 -1.33 3.09 7.90
CA SER A 386 -0.76 1.97 8.68
C SER A 386 0.70 2.23 9.06
N ASN A 387 1.46 2.88 8.17
CA ASN A 387 2.83 3.32 8.38
C ASN A 387 2.85 4.86 8.35
N ASP A 388 3.61 5.46 7.45
CA ASP A 388 3.98 6.87 7.51
C ASP A 388 2.95 7.82 6.88
N ILE A 389 2.89 9.04 7.42
CA ILE A 389 2.30 10.22 6.76
C ILE A 389 3.43 11.20 6.44
N THR A 390 3.54 11.60 5.17
CA THR A 390 4.56 12.54 4.71
C THR A 390 3.95 13.66 3.87
N ILE A 391 4.08 14.91 4.30
CA ILE A 391 3.88 16.07 3.42
C ILE A 391 5.20 16.31 2.68
N ALA A 392 5.15 16.34 1.35
CA ALA A 392 6.34 16.45 0.51
C ALA A 392 7.07 17.80 0.70
N PRO A 393 8.40 17.86 0.49
CA PRO A 393 9.16 19.11 0.61
C PRO A 393 8.62 20.22 -0.29
N ASN A 394 8.63 21.46 0.20
CA ASN A 394 8.02 22.63 -0.44
C ASN A 394 6.48 22.58 -0.57
N VAL A 395 5.78 21.87 0.32
CA VAL A 395 4.31 21.88 0.44
C VAL A 395 3.88 22.40 1.81
N SER A 396 3.25 23.58 1.83
CA SER A 396 2.34 24.01 2.91
C SER A 396 0.91 23.56 2.63
N LEU A 397 0.09 23.46 3.67
CA LEU A 397 -1.37 23.31 3.60
C LEU A 397 -2.06 24.60 4.06
N ASN A 398 -3.00 25.12 3.27
CA ASN A 398 -3.61 26.44 3.46
C ASN A 398 -5.14 26.36 3.34
N PHE A 399 -5.80 25.88 4.40
CA PHE A 399 -7.26 25.77 4.43
C PHE A 399 -7.92 27.13 4.60
N SER A 400 -8.83 27.47 3.68
CA SER A 400 -9.52 28.77 3.69
C SER A 400 -10.86 28.76 4.41
N ASP A 401 -11.55 27.60 4.45
CA ASP A 401 -12.82 27.28 5.12
C ASP A 401 -13.96 28.34 5.00
N GLN A 402 -13.85 29.26 4.03
CA GLN A 402 -14.73 30.41 3.87
C GLN A 402 -16.17 29.98 3.53
N GLY A 403 -17.10 30.31 4.42
CA GLY A 403 -18.54 30.08 4.22
C GLY A 403 -19.08 28.77 4.79
N VAL A 404 -18.27 27.97 5.51
CA VAL A 404 -18.76 26.80 6.26
C VAL A 404 -19.44 27.27 7.55
N SER A 405 -20.73 27.61 7.47
CA SER A 405 -21.54 27.92 8.65
C SER A 405 -22.01 26.63 9.34
N GLY A 406 -21.18 26.08 10.22
CA GLY A 406 -21.53 24.96 11.11
C GLY A 406 -21.61 25.39 12.58
N ALA A 407 -22.21 24.55 13.44
CA ALA A 407 -22.27 24.81 14.89
C ALA A 407 -20.94 24.50 15.62
N ASN A 408 -20.07 23.69 14.99
CA ASN A 408 -18.77 23.25 15.49
C ASN A 408 -17.68 23.63 14.46
N PRO A 409 -16.41 23.81 14.87
CA PRO A 409 -15.28 23.92 13.95
C PRO A 409 -15.11 22.64 13.10
N LEU A 410 -14.39 22.76 11.98
CA LEU A 410 -13.94 21.60 11.21
C LEU A 410 -12.67 21.01 11.84
N SER A 411 -12.42 19.71 11.61
CA SER A 411 -11.22 19.01 12.10
C SER A 411 -10.38 18.39 10.98
N LEU A 412 -9.05 18.50 11.14
CA LEU A 412 -8.02 17.87 10.33
C LEU A 412 -7.26 16.86 11.20
N LYS A 413 -7.45 15.56 10.96
CA LYS A 413 -6.74 14.51 11.69
C LYS A 413 -5.78 13.73 10.80
N PHE A 414 -4.54 13.65 11.24
CA PHE A 414 -3.51 12.73 10.75
C PHE A 414 -3.27 11.63 11.79
N THR A 415 -3.27 10.37 11.35
CA THR A 415 -2.91 9.20 12.15
C THR A 415 -1.88 8.37 11.37
N ALA A 416 -0.60 8.55 11.68
CA ALA A 416 0.41 7.56 11.31
C ALA A 416 0.34 6.38 12.29
N ASN A 417 0.89 5.22 11.92
CA ASN A 417 0.83 3.99 12.72
C ASN A 417 -0.61 3.53 13.09
N ALA A 418 -1.59 3.75 12.19
CA ALA A 418 -3.01 3.60 12.48
C ALA A 418 -3.48 2.15 12.76
N ASP A 419 -2.65 1.13 12.47
CA ASP A 419 -2.88 -0.25 12.90
C ASP A 419 -2.15 -0.62 14.21
N GLY A 420 -1.19 0.19 14.65
CA GLY A 420 -0.39 -0.02 15.85
C GLY A 420 0.66 -1.13 15.75
N ILE A 421 1.03 -1.57 14.54
CA ILE A 421 1.89 -2.75 14.32
C ILE A 421 3.32 -2.37 13.90
N ASP A 422 3.46 -1.60 12.82
CA ASP A 422 4.75 -1.47 12.11
C ASP A 422 5.54 -0.21 12.47
N GLY A 423 4.92 0.77 13.14
CA GLY A 423 5.60 1.94 13.73
C GLY A 423 5.85 3.08 12.77
N GLY A 424 4.77 3.71 12.27
CA GLY A 424 4.82 4.83 11.32
C GLY A 424 4.98 6.23 11.93
N ASP A 425 5.67 7.09 11.19
CA ASP A 425 5.97 8.49 11.56
C ASP A 425 5.07 9.51 10.84
N PHE A 426 4.90 10.70 11.42
CA PHE A 426 4.42 11.90 10.70
C PHE A 426 5.60 12.81 10.36
N SER A 427 5.68 13.27 9.11
CA SER A 427 6.80 14.07 8.62
C SER A 427 6.37 15.17 7.64
N MET A 428 6.97 16.35 7.78
CA MET A 428 7.01 17.38 6.75
C MET A 428 8.33 18.17 6.81
N ASP A 429 8.58 18.97 5.80
CA ASP A 429 9.69 19.95 5.79
C ASP A 429 9.40 21.06 6.82
N PRO A 430 10.25 21.28 7.84
CA PRO A 430 10.01 22.29 8.88
C PRO A 430 9.89 23.72 8.36
N THR A 431 10.41 24.01 7.16
CA THR A 431 10.28 25.35 6.55
C THR A 431 8.90 25.64 5.93
N GLN A 432 7.98 24.66 6.01
CA GLN A 432 6.63 24.74 5.47
C GLN A 432 5.61 24.81 6.62
N SER A 433 4.34 25.01 6.29
CA SER A 433 3.30 25.35 7.28
C SER A 433 1.97 24.66 7.06
N ILE A 434 1.18 24.51 8.13
CA ILE A 434 -0.21 24.07 8.11
C ILE A 434 -1.07 25.21 8.69
N THR A 435 -1.82 25.88 7.82
CA THR A 435 -2.74 26.98 8.19
C THR A 435 -4.19 26.50 8.09
N THR A 436 -4.94 26.59 9.19
CA THR A 436 -6.33 26.07 9.31
C THR A 436 -7.26 27.07 9.99
N LEU A 437 -7.84 28.00 9.23
CA LEU A 437 -8.63 29.14 9.76
C LEU A 437 -9.83 28.73 10.64
N GLY A 438 -9.63 28.68 11.96
CA GLY A 438 -10.61 28.22 12.95
C GLY A 438 -10.81 26.70 13.00
N ARG A 439 -10.03 25.92 12.24
CA ARG A 439 -10.13 24.45 12.13
C ARG A 439 -9.14 23.77 13.06
N GLU A 440 -9.64 22.80 13.82
CA GLU A 440 -8.88 22.01 14.78
C GLU A 440 -7.94 21.03 14.06
N ILE A 441 -6.77 20.76 14.65
CA ILE A 441 -5.78 19.82 14.11
C ILE A 441 -5.38 18.76 15.14
N THR A 442 -5.25 17.52 14.68
CA THR A 442 -4.73 16.39 15.45
C THR A 442 -3.68 15.66 14.63
N ILE A 443 -2.49 15.44 15.20
CA ILE A 443 -1.42 14.64 14.58
C ILE A 443 -1.02 13.54 15.57
N ASP A 444 -1.21 12.27 15.20
CA ASP A 444 -0.72 11.11 15.95
C ASP A 444 0.36 10.36 15.13
N GLY A 445 1.44 9.91 15.77
CA GLY A 445 2.48 9.07 15.15
C GLY A 445 3.50 8.51 16.15
N VAL A 446 4.53 7.81 15.65
CA VAL A 446 5.67 7.37 16.49
C VAL A 446 6.63 8.53 16.70
N ASN A 447 7.25 9.02 15.64
CA ASN A 447 7.90 10.33 15.60
C ASN A 447 7.03 11.32 14.82
N VAL A 448 7.03 12.58 15.23
CA VAL A 448 6.29 13.66 14.59
C VAL A 448 7.24 14.83 14.35
N THR A 449 7.52 15.12 13.08
CA THR A 449 8.24 16.31 12.64
C THR A 449 7.28 17.21 11.84
N VAL A 450 7.00 18.40 12.36
CA VAL A 450 6.07 19.37 11.77
C VAL A 450 6.72 20.76 11.70
N GLY A 451 6.38 21.54 10.67
CA GLY A 451 6.75 22.95 10.59
C GLY A 451 5.77 23.83 11.38
N ASP A 452 5.51 25.03 10.87
CA ASP A 452 4.60 25.97 11.54
C ASP A 452 3.14 25.50 11.49
N ILE A 453 2.40 25.63 12.59
CA ILE A 453 0.96 25.39 12.66
C ILE A 453 0.25 26.68 13.06
N ASN A 454 -0.71 27.14 12.26
CA ASN A 454 -1.50 28.34 12.54
C ASN A 454 -3.01 28.10 12.35
N THR A 455 -3.78 28.12 13.44
CA THR A 455 -5.19 27.67 13.43
C THR A 455 -6.23 28.78 13.65
N ASP A 456 -5.84 30.05 13.81
CA ASP A 456 -6.72 31.22 14.15
C ASP A 456 -7.84 30.87 15.17
N GLY A 457 -7.47 30.22 16.28
CA GLY A 457 -8.38 29.78 17.35
C GLY A 457 -8.79 28.31 17.35
N GLY A 458 -8.43 27.52 16.33
CA GLY A 458 -8.62 26.06 16.35
C GLY A 458 -7.71 25.37 17.38
N ALA A 459 -8.16 24.29 18.01
CA ALA A 459 -7.32 23.52 18.92
C ALA A 459 -6.18 22.79 18.18
N ILE A 460 -5.02 22.65 18.82
CA ILE A 460 -3.87 21.88 18.35
C ILE A 460 -3.65 20.69 19.29
N THR A 461 -3.66 19.46 18.77
CA THR A 461 -3.29 18.25 19.54
C THR A 461 -2.23 17.46 18.80
N ILE A 462 -1.13 17.11 19.46
CA ILE A 462 -0.06 16.31 18.87
C ILE A 462 0.39 15.21 19.83
N THR A 463 0.41 13.97 19.34
CA THR A 463 0.81 12.76 20.07
C THR A 463 1.98 12.08 19.34
N ALA A 464 3.12 11.89 20.01
CA ALA A 464 4.29 11.22 19.45
C ALA A 464 4.89 10.19 20.43
N SER A 465 4.84 8.89 20.13
CA SER A 465 5.32 7.88 21.10
C SER A 465 6.84 7.87 21.34
N GLU A 466 7.64 8.51 20.47
CA GLU A 466 9.08 8.68 20.64
C GLU A 466 9.50 10.16 20.65
N THR A 467 9.50 10.85 19.50
CA THR A 467 9.95 12.26 19.44
C THR A 467 8.94 13.18 18.74
N LEU A 468 8.75 14.37 19.32
CA LEU A 468 7.96 15.46 18.77
C LEU A 468 8.88 16.66 18.52
N SER A 469 8.93 17.14 17.28
CA SER A 469 9.64 18.35 16.86
C SER A 469 8.70 19.24 16.05
N THR A 470 8.46 20.46 16.54
CA THR A 470 7.64 21.48 15.86
C THR A 470 8.42 22.77 15.69
N GLU A 471 8.04 23.59 14.70
CA GLU A 471 8.40 25.01 14.68
C GLU A 471 7.36 25.83 15.46
N GLU A 472 6.76 26.88 14.88
CA GLU A 472 5.82 27.77 15.58
C GLU A 472 4.43 27.10 15.77
N LEU A 473 3.91 27.08 17.01
CA LEU A 473 2.55 26.59 17.31
C LEU A 473 1.63 27.75 17.70
N ASN A 474 0.81 28.20 16.75
CA ASN A 474 -0.07 29.35 16.91
C ASN A 474 -1.56 28.97 16.83
N SER A 475 -2.17 28.77 18.00
CA SER A 475 -3.63 28.62 18.15
C SER A 475 -4.33 29.91 18.57
N SER A 476 -3.65 31.06 18.53
CA SER A 476 -4.24 32.32 18.97
C SER A 476 -5.36 32.80 18.04
N ALA A 477 -6.33 33.54 18.58
CA ALA A 477 -7.47 34.06 17.83
C ALA A 477 -7.63 35.55 18.03
N THR A 478 -7.82 36.29 16.94
CA THR A 478 -7.93 37.77 16.99
C THR A 478 -9.27 38.26 17.55
N VAL A 479 -10.37 37.54 17.27
CA VAL A 479 -11.75 37.88 17.69
C VAL A 479 -12.41 36.73 18.49
N GLY A 480 -11.75 35.57 18.55
CA GLY A 480 -12.20 34.37 19.27
C GLY A 480 -11.51 34.17 20.62
N LYS A 481 -11.82 33.04 21.27
CA LYS A 481 -10.91 32.48 22.28
C LYS A 481 -9.69 31.92 21.56
N GLY A 482 -8.53 31.90 22.21
CA GLY A 482 -7.42 31.07 21.73
C GLY A 482 -7.81 29.59 21.80
N GLY A 483 -7.33 28.79 20.85
CA GLY A 483 -7.50 27.34 20.85
C GLY A 483 -6.58 26.67 21.86
N ASP A 484 -7.02 25.58 22.48
CA ASP A 484 -6.19 24.82 23.41
C ASP A 484 -5.08 24.06 22.66
N VAL A 485 -3.88 23.97 23.26
CA VAL A 485 -2.72 23.25 22.71
C VAL A 485 -2.36 22.10 23.64
N THR A 486 -2.42 20.86 23.13
CA THR A 486 -2.09 19.63 23.87
C THR A 486 -0.95 18.90 23.19
N LEU A 487 0.18 18.71 23.87
CA LEU A 487 1.34 17.98 23.36
C LEU A 487 1.67 16.81 24.31
N ASP A 488 1.72 15.59 23.78
CA ASP A 488 2.07 14.37 24.53
C ASP A 488 3.14 13.56 23.75
N GLY A 489 4.25 13.19 24.40
CA GLY A 489 5.27 12.37 23.77
C GLY A 489 6.60 12.25 24.51
N GLY A 490 7.49 11.37 24.03
CA GLY A 490 8.76 11.05 24.70
C GLY A 490 9.65 12.28 24.95
N ASN A 491 10.27 12.82 23.90
CA ASN A 491 10.97 14.11 23.95
C ASN A 491 10.25 15.15 23.07
N ILE A 492 9.98 16.35 23.61
CA ILE A 492 9.24 17.41 22.92
C ILE A 492 10.13 18.65 22.67
N GLN A 493 10.23 19.07 21.42
CA GLN A 493 10.82 20.33 20.98
C GLN A 493 9.78 21.15 20.20
N VAL A 494 9.69 22.44 20.53
CA VAL A 494 8.88 23.44 19.82
C VAL A 494 9.72 24.72 19.66
N SER A 495 9.45 25.56 18.65
CA SER A 495 10.06 26.90 18.63
C SER A 495 9.38 27.83 19.65
N TRP A 496 8.05 28.01 19.56
CA TRP A 496 7.24 28.66 20.61
C TRP A 496 5.75 28.28 20.52
N ILE A 497 4.95 28.59 21.56
CA ILE A 497 3.50 28.32 21.63
C ILE A 497 2.70 29.60 21.94
N ASN A 498 1.77 29.96 21.06
CA ASN A 498 0.86 31.09 21.22
C ASN A 498 -0.61 30.62 21.18
N ALA A 499 -1.27 30.61 22.34
CA ALA A 499 -2.69 30.28 22.50
C ALA A 499 -3.51 31.50 22.99
N GLN A 500 -3.12 32.71 22.60
CA GLN A 500 -3.77 33.94 23.06
C GLN A 500 -5.21 34.11 22.54
N GLY A 501 -6.06 34.73 23.35
CA GLY A 501 -7.44 35.11 22.99
C GLY A 501 -7.55 36.60 22.63
N GLY A 502 -8.64 36.95 21.95
CA GLY A 502 -8.96 38.33 21.58
C GLY A 502 -9.23 39.27 22.77
N SER A 503 -9.45 40.54 22.46
CA SER A 503 -9.57 41.66 23.43
C SER A 503 -10.69 41.53 24.46
N ASP A 504 -11.68 40.68 24.19
CA ASP A 504 -12.89 40.48 24.99
C ASP A 504 -13.18 38.96 25.11
N ARG A 505 -12.11 38.16 25.23
CA ARG A 505 -12.11 36.69 25.16
C ARG A 505 -11.03 36.09 26.05
N LYS A 506 -11.23 34.85 26.50
CA LYS A 506 -10.22 34.07 27.22
C LYS A 506 -9.21 33.45 26.24
N GLY A 507 -7.93 33.38 26.62
CA GLY A 507 -6.97 32.53 25.91
C GLY A 507 -7.20 31.03 26.13
N GLY A 508 -6.63 30.22 25.23
CA GLY A 508 -6.65 28.76 25.27
C GLY A 508 -5.68 28.21 26.32
N ASN A 509 -5.92 26.99 26.76
CA ASN A 509 -5.03 26.28 27.69
C ASN A 509 -3.84 25.66 26.93
N VAL A 510 -2.71 25.47 27.62
CA VAL A 510 -1.56 24.71 27.11
C VAL A 510 -1.28 23.57 28.09
N GLU A 511 -1.34 22.32 27.62
CA GLU A 511 -0.95 21.13 28.39
C GLU A 511 0.14 20.35 27.63
N ILE A 512 1.28 20.19 28.29
CA ILE A 512 2.47 19.50 27.77
C ILE A 512 2.78 18.34 28.71
N THR A 513 2.94 17.13 28.15
CA THR A 513 3.29 15.91 28.88
C THR A 513 4.46 15.22 28.19
N THR A 514 5.58 15.02 28.89
CA THR A 514 6.75 14.31 28.36
C THR A 514 7.47 13.46 29.40
N GLU A 515 7.83 12.23 29.03
CA GLU A 515 8.60 11.31 29.88
C GLU A 515 10.11 11.59 29.88
N ASP A 516 10.63 12.33 28.89
CA ASP A 516 12.01 12.84 28.84
C ASP A 516 12.08 14.35 29.15
N MET A 517 12.20 15.21 28.14
CA MET A 517 12.46 16.66 28.29
C MET A 517 11.57 17.49 27.35
N PHE A 518 11.26 18.71 27.78
CA PHE A 518 10.60 19.73 26.95
C PHE A 518 11.56 20.88 26.65
N THR A 519 11.65 21.31 25.40
CA THR A 519 12.40 22.52 25.00
C THR A 519 11.55 23.43 24.12
N ALA A 520 11.37 24.70 24.54
CA ALA A 520 10.87 25.76 23.67
C ALA A 520 12.03 26.69 23.29
N THR A 521 12.48 26.63 22.04
CA THR A 521 13.81 27.11 21.61
C THR A 521 13.90 28.56 21.16
N ASP A 522 12.77 29.25 20.94
CA ASP A 522 12.74 30.67 20.59
C ASP A 522 11.59 31.41 21.31
N THR A 523 11.30 32.64 20.89
CA THR A 523 10.40 33.58 21.55
C THR A 523 9.63 34.45 20.55
N PHE A 524 8.42 34.85 20.95
CA PHE A 524 7.67 35.93 20.31
C PHE A 524 7.38 37.04 21.33
N ASN A 525 7.02 38.23 20.86
CA ASN A 525 6.70 39.36 21.73
C ASN A 525 5.20 39.45 22.00
N THR A 526 4.81 39.57 23.26
CA THR A 526 3.42 39.85 23.68
C THR A 526 3.33 40.98 24.71
N LEU A 527 2.12 41.50 24.95
CA LEU A 527 1.87 42.59 25.89
C LEU A 527 1.43 42.07 27.25
N ILE A 528 2.32 42.11 28.24
CA ILE A 528 2.05 41.76 29.64
C ILE A 528 2.03 43.07 30.46
N GLU A 529 0.95 43.36 31.16
CA GLU A 529 0.70 44.66 31.83
C GLU A 529 0.90 45.90 30.92
N GLY A 530 0.73 45.75 29.60
CA GLY A 530 1.01 46.81 28.62
C GLY A 530 2.50 47.03 28.32
N LYS A 531 3.38 46.09 28.68
CA LYS A 531 4.81 46.06 28.32
C LYS A 531 5.07 44.93 27.33
N GLU A 532 5.81 45.23 26.28
CA GLU A 532 6.30 44.22 25.33
C GLU A 532 7.30 43.29 26.03
N THR A 533 7.03 41.98 26.00
CA THR A 533 7.80 40.95 26.71
C THR A 533 8.00 39.73 25.80
N ALA A 534 9.24 39.24 25.73
CA ALA A 534 9.58 38.04 24.98
C ALA A 534 9.15 36.77 25.76
N VAL A 535 8.31 35.96 25.12
CA VAL A 535 7.67 34.75 25.67
C VAL A 535 7.90 33.56 24.74
N SER A 536 8.11 32.37 25.30
CA SER A 536 8.06 31.11 24.53
C SER A 536 6.70 30.42 24.62
N ILE A 537 5.90 30.74 25.65
CA ILE A 537 4.54 30.19 25.82
C ILE A 537 3.64 31.32 26.35
N ALA A 538 2.55 31.62 25.64
CA ALA A 538 1.55 32.58 26.12
C ALA A 538 0.09 32.19 25.88
N THR A 539 -0.75 32.42 26.89
CA THR A 539 -2.20 32.12 26.90
C THR A 539 -3.05 33.35 27.27
N VAL A 540 -2.50 34.56 27.13
CA VAL A 540 -3.15 35.85 27.48
C VAL A 540 -4.46 36.03 26.70
N GLY A 541 -5.51 36.51 27.37
CA GLY A 541 -6.76 36.96 26.75
C GLY A 541 -7.38 38.12 27.52
N GLY A 542 -8.27 38.89 26.88
CA GLY A 542 -8.95 40.04 27.51
C GLY A 542 -9.91 39.67 28.65
N ASP A 543 -10.51 38.49 28.61
CA ASP A 543 -11.30 37.92 29.74
C ASP A 543 -10.42 37.11 30.72
N GLY A 544 -9.08 37.25 30.64
CA GLY A 544 -8.10 36.50 31.43
C GLY A 544 -7.43 35.34 30.69
N GLY A 545 -6.36 34.82 31.30
CA GLY A 545 -5.50 33.81 30.69
C GLY A 545 -6.00 32.36 30.73
N GLY A 546 -5.66 31.56 29.72
CA GLY A 546 -5.77 30.10 29.76
C GLY A 546 -4.71 29.45 30.68
N LYS A 547 -4.95 28.25 31.21
CA LYS A 547 -3.99 27.60 32.12
C LYS A 547 -2.81 27.02 31.33
N ILE A 548 -1.59 27.13 31.86
CA ILE A 548 -0.38 26.48 31.34
C ILE A 548 0.03 25.34 32.30
N THR A 549 0.19 24.14 31.77
CA THR A 549 0.61 22.94 32.52
C THR A 549 1.73 22.23 31.77
N ILE A 550 2.87 22.01 32.41
CA ILE A 550 4.05 21.37 31.79
C ILE A 550 4.54 20.23 32.70
N GLY A 551 4.33 18.98 32.30
CA GLY A 551 4.91 17.79 32.93
C GLY A 551 6.13 17.30 32.17
N HIS A 552 7.25 17.08 32.85
CA HIS A 552 8.49 16.65 32.23
C HIS A 552 9.30 15.63 33.06
N GLY A 553 10.02 14.75 32.37
CA GLY A 553 10.88 13.70 32.90
C GLY A 553 12.18 14.16 33.58
N GLY A 554 12.34 15.46 33.89
CA GLY A 554 13.50 15.98 34.61
C GLY A 554 13.72 15.35 35.99
N ASN A 555 12.67 14.77 36.58
CA ASN A 555 12.71 13.81 37.71
C ASN A 555 13.57 14.25 38.93
N GLY A 556 13.67 15.56 39.18
CA GLY A 556 14.49 16.11 40.27
C GLY A 556 16.01 16.03 40.04
N GLN A 557 16.45 15.74 38.81
CA GLN A 557 17.87 15.66 38.41
C GLN A 557 18.21 16.73 37.38
N THR A 558 17.34 16.91 36.37
CA THR A 558 17.41 18.02 35.41
C THR A 558 16.33 19.04 35.80
N PRO A 559 16.68 20.29 36.15
CA PRO A 559 15.71 21.34 36.42
C PRO A 559 14.99 21.76 35.12
N PHE A 560 13.82 22.38 35.27
CA PHE A 560 13.21 23.19 34.21
C PHE A 560 13.76 24.60 34.28
N GLU A 561 14.43 25.06 33.23
CA GLU A 561 14.98 26.41 33.14
C GLU A 561 14.04 27.34 32.34
N VAL A 562 13.94 28.61 32.74
CA VAL A 562 13.21 29.65 32.01
C VAL A 562 14.23 30.75 31.72
N GLY A 563 14.52 31.01 30.45
CA GLY A 563 15.70 31.77 30.01
C GLY A 563 16.89 30.92 29.57
N ASN A 564 16.67 29.62 29.28
CA ASN A 564 17.68 28.71 28.73
C ASN A 564 17.01 27.41 28.22
N SER A 565 16.79 27.32 26.91
CA SER A 565 16.19 26.15 26.24
C SER A 565 17.12 24.93 26.09
N SER A 566 18.42 25.06 26.37
CA SER A 566 19.49 24.14 25.89
C SER A 566 19.39 22.65 26.29
N THR A 567 18.48 22.26 27.19
CA THR A 567 18.35 20.88 27.67
C THR A 567 16.91 20.54 28.10
N ASN A 568 16.28 21.41 28.88
CA ASN A 568 14.92 21.23 29.40
C ASN A 568 14.43 22.57 29.97
N GLY A 569 13.53 23.26 29.26
CA GLY A 569 13.16 24.63 29.59
C GLY A 569 12.57 25.45 28.43
N THR A 570 12.47 26.76 28.65
CA THR A 570 12.07 27.76 27.65
C THR A 570 13.15 28.83 27.47
N GLU A 571 13.29 29.37 26.25
CA GLU A 571 14.21 30.48 25.99
C GLU A 571 13.68 31.82 26.51
N GLY A 572 12.36 32.04 26.42
CA GLY A 572 11.67 33.23 26.92
C GLY A 572 10.80 32.96 28.15
N ALA A 573 10.00 33.96 28.52
CA ALA A 573 9.05 33.88 29.62
C ALA A 573 7.85 32.95 29.31
N ILE A 574 7.14 32.55 30.36
CA ILE A 574 5.88 31.78 30.30
C ILE A 574 4.78 32.65 30.92
N SER A 575 3.68 32.92 30.22
CA SER A 575 2.67 33.88 30.70
C SER A 575 1.22 33.54 30.37
N THR A 576 0.35 33.69 31.37
CA THR A 576 -1.11 33.75 31.20
C THR A 576 -1.63 35.19 31.15
N GLY A 577 -0.74 36.19 31.23
CA GLY A 577 -1.08 37.60 31.44
C GLY A 577 -1.28 37.91 32.92
N ASP A 578 -2.20 37.19 33.58
CA ASP A 578 -2.47 37.29 35.02
C ASP A 578 -1.34 36.69 35.88
N SER A 579 -0.66 35.66 35.38
CA SER A 579 0.52 35.03 35.95
C SER A 579 1.67 35.05 34.93
N THR A 580 2.91 35.29 35.36
CA THR A 580 4.09 35.25 34.46
C THR A 580 5.32 34.73 35.21
N ILE A 581 6.03 33.77 34.61
CA ILE A 581 7.37 33.36 35.04
C ILE A 581 8.39 34.02 34.09
N LEU A 582 9.22 34.92 34.64
CA LEU A 582 10.24 35.65 33.91
C LEU A 582 11.62 34.98 34.02
N PRO A 583 12.47 35.07 32.98
CA PRO A 583 13.85 34.58 33.05
C PRO A 583 14.75 35.50 33.91
N PRO A 584 15.79 34.96 34.59
CA PRO A 584 16.10 33.54 34.73
C PRO A 584 15.28 32.88 35.84
N GLY A 585 14.68 31.71 35.54
CA GLY A 585 14.03 30.82 36.51
C GLY A 585 14.59 29.40 36.42
N SER A 586 14.67 28.68 37.53
CA SER A 586 15.20 27.30 37.58
C SER A 586 14.41 26.48 38.59
N PHE A 587 13.78 25.40 38.14
CA PHE A 587 12.81 24.62 38.90
C PHE A 587 13.20 23.14 38.95
N LEU A 588 13.86 22.72 40.02
CA LEU A 588 14.24 21.32 40.25
C LEU A 588 13.08 20.44 40.79
N THR A 589 11.98 21.06 41.22
CA THR A 589 10.80 20.39 41.75
C THR A 589 9.53 21.06 41.28
N SER A 590 8.43 20.31 41.18
CA SER A 590 7.10 20.79 40.81
C SER A 590 6.76 22.13 41.47
N THR A 591 6.36 23.10 40.65
CA THR A 591 6.15 24.50 41.03
C THR A 591 4.84 25.00 40.44
N ILE A 592 4.08 25.78 41.22
CA ILE A 592 2.80 26.39 40.83
C ILE A 592 2.93 27.89 41.07
N SER A 593 2.42 28.73 40.18
CA SER A 593 2.42 30.19 40.36
C SER A 593 1.46 30.63 41.47
N ASP A 594 1.64 31.85 42.00
CA ASP A 594 0.83 32.37 43.13
C ASP A 594 -0.69 32.41 42.85
N SER A 595 -1.12 32.43 41.58
CA SER A 595 -2.53 32.35 41.17
C SER A 595 -3.02 30.93 40.86
N GLY A 596 -2.12 29.98 40.59
CA GLY A 596 -2.44 28.60 40.19
C GLY A 596 -2.49 28.36 38.67
N ASP A 597 -2.33 29.40 37.85
CA ASP A 597 -2.56 29.32 36.39
C ASP A 597 -1.36 28.80 35.59
N ILE A 598 -0.16 28.78 36.18
CA ILE A 598 1.03 28.14 35.60
C ILE A 598 1.50 27.03 36.56
N GLU A 599 1.63 25.81 36.04
CA GLU A 599 2.05 24.62 36.79
C GLU A 599 3.13 23.83 36.03
N ILE A 600 4.33 23.74 36.61
CA ILE A 600 5.44 22.90 36.12
C ILE A 600 5.52 21.67 37.03
N LYS A 601 5.57 20.45 36.49
CA LYS A 601 5.53 19.17 37.23
C LYS A 601 6.78 18.33 36.95
N THR A 602 7.44 17.88 38.02
CA THR A 602 8.59 16.97 37.99
C THR A 602 8.20 15.59 38.55
N GLY A 603 8.49 14.52 37.81
CA GLY A 603 8.17 13.13 38.20
C GLY A 603 7.41 12.41 37.09
N GLU A 604 7.42 11.06 37.07
CA GLU A 604 6.69 10.22 36.12
C GLU A 604 5.27 10.77 35.82
N PRO A 605 5.04 11.37 34.63
CA PRO A 605 3.72 11.86 34.27
C PRO A 605 2.83 10.65 33.97
N SER A 606 1.72 10.49 34.69
CA SER A 606 0.75 9.47 34.31
C SER A 606 0.04 9.90 33.02
N SER A 607 0.31 9.19 31.93
CA SER A 607 -0.29 9.39 30.59
C SER A 607 -1.78 9.03 30.57
N ASN A 608 -2.59 9.88 31.23
CA ASN A 608 -4.01 9.64 31.49
C ASN A 608 -4.87 9.57 30.21
N LEU A 609 -4.36 10.09 29.08
CA LEU A 609 -5.05 10.08 27.79
C LEU A 609 -5.28 8.67 27.23
N THR A 610 -4.47 7.68 27.60
CA THR A 610 -4.73 6.25 27.25
C THR A 610 -6.09 5.74 27.75
N SER A 611 -6.64 6.36 28.80
CA SER A 611 -7.97 6.04 29.33
C SER A 611 -9.14 6.84 28.72
N GLN A 612 -8.87 7.97 28.05
CA GLN A 612 -9.90 8.80 27.41
C GLN A 612 -9.94 8.66 25.88
N GLY A 613 -8.82 8.35 25.22
CA GLY A 613 -8.81 7.93 23.81
C GLY A 613 -9.72 6.71 23.58
N GLN A 614 -9.67 5.72 24.48
CA GLN A 614 -10.57 4.57 24.45
C GLN A 614 -12.02 4.87 24.87
N ALA A 615 -12.30 6.02 25.51
CA ALA A 615 -13.65 6.44 25.89
C ALA A 615 -14.35 7.28 24.81
N MET A 616 -13.58 7.99 23.97
CA MET A 616 -14.11 8.72 22.80
C MET A 616 -14.25 7.81 21.57
N ALA A 617 -13.36 6.83 21.40
CA ALA A 617 -13.36 5.91 20.25
C ALA A 617 -14.58 4.97 20.12
N THR A 618 -15.48 4.91 21.12
CA THR A 618 -16.60 3.94 21.13
C THR A 618 -17.99 4.54 20.84
N ASN A 619 -18.11 5.86 20.63
CA ASN A 619 -19.40 6.55 20.48
C ASN A 619 -19.73 7.09 19.06
N LEU A 620 -18.96 6.72 18.03
CA LEU A 620 -19.25 7.03 16.62
C LEU A 620 -19.51 5.79 15.73
N ILE A 621 -19.94 4.67 16.33
CA ILE A 621 -20.56 3.57 15.59
C ILE A 621 -22.09 3.70 15.69
N PRO A 622 -22.81 4.00 14.59
CA PRO A 622 -24.26 3.96 14.59
C PRO A 622 -24.74 2.54 14.92
N ASN A 623 -25.37 2.37 16.07
CA ASN A 623 -25.69 1.06 16.63
C ASN A 623 -26.60 0.24 15.68
N SER A 624 -26.02 -0.79 15.05
CA SER A 624 -26.69 -1.58 14.02
C SER A 624 -27.72 -2.52 14.64
N ASN A 625 -28.96 -2.04 14.75
CA ASN A 625 -30.12 -2.81 15.20
C ASN A 625 -30.41 -4.01 14.28
N ARG A 626 -29.70 -5.14 14.50
CA ARG A 626 -30.09 -6.44 13.97
C ARG A 626 -31.16 -7.02 14.91
N PRO A 627 -32.40 -7.26 14.44
CA PRO A 627 -33.44 -7.82 15.30
C PRO A 627 -33.07 -9.27 15.67
N THR A 628 -32.94 -9.54 16.97
CA THR A 628 -32.90 -10.92 17.48
C THR A 628 -34.27 -11.54 17.32
N GLN A 629 -34.45 -12.36 16.30
CA GLN A 629 -35.65 -13.18 16.16
C GLN A 629 -35.68 -14.21 17.30
N THR A 630 -36.86 -14.42 17.85
CA THR A 630 -37.10 -15.38 18.94
C THR A 630 -36.86 -16.81 18.48
N ASP A 631 -36.20 -17.61 19.31
CA ASP A 631 -36.74 -18.91 19.70
C ASP A 631 -36.10 -19.39 21.01
N SER A 632 -36.94 -19.54 22.03
CA SER A 632 -36.57 -20.12 23.33
C SER A 632 -37.65 -21.11 23.74
N ASN A 633 -37.36 -22.40 23.63
CA ASN A 633 -38.28 -23.46 24.09
C ASN A 633 -38.46 -23.40 25.60
N GLU A 634 -39.63 -22.90 26.00
CA GLU A 634 -40.60 -23.56 26.88
C GLU A 634 -40.23 -23.99 28.33
N ILE A 635 -41.27 -23.92 29.19
CA ILE A 635 -41.47 -24.68 30.43
C ILE A 635 -40.72 -24.18 31.70
N GLU A 636 -41.49 -23.41 32.51
CA GLU A 636 -41.65 -23.53 33.98
C GLU A 636 -40.44 -23.24 34.92
N GLU A 637 -40.60 -22.78 36.17
CA GLU A 637 -41.79 -22.65 37.05
C GLU A 637 -41.65 -21.53 38.13
N GLN A 638 -42.75 -21.21 38.83
CA GLN A 638 -42.86 -20.62 40.20
C GLN A 638 -41.85 -19.51 40.68
N SER A 639 -42.21 -18.23 40.88
CA SER A 639 -43.23 -17.68 41.81
C SER A 639 -42.68 -16.53 42.72
N THR A 640 -43.57 -15.64 43.20
CA THR A 640 -43.42 -14.69 44.34
C THR A 640 -42.53 -13.43 44.19
N LYS A 641 -42.81 -12.25 44.79
CA LYS A 641 -44.05 -11.68 45.43
C LYS A 641 -43.91 -10.15 45.66
N ARG A 642 -45.05 -9.44 45.63
CA ARG A 642 -45.33 -8.08 46.20
C ARG A 642 -44.62 -6.88 45.54
N GLU A 643 -45.23 -5.72 45.27
CA GLU A 643 -46.15 -4.84 46.04
C GLU A 643 -45.45 -4.15 47.24
N ALA A 644 -45.62 -2.85 47.54
CA ALA A 644 -46.58 -1.83 47.05
C ALA A 644 -46.01 -0.38 47.18
N ASP A 645 -46.89 0.61 46.98
CA ASP A 645 -46.89 1.97 47.58
C ASP A 645 -45.90 3.06 47.04
N LEU A 646 -46.24 4.37 46.98
CA LEU A 646 -47.55 5.06 47.12
C LEU A 646 -47.55 6.50 46.52
N ASN A 647 -48.60 6.84 45.77
CA ASN A 647 -49.36 8.12 45.74
C ASN A 647 -48.81 9.52 45.32
N LEU A 648 -49.68 10.18 44.53
CA LEU A 648 -50.19 11.57 44.62
C LEU A 648 -49.49 12.79 43.99
N ASN A 649 -50.12 13.24 42.90
CA ASN A 649 -50.20 14.62 42.36
C ASN A 649 -50.30 15.77 43.40
N LYS A 650 -49.80 16.97 43.04
CA LYS A 650 -50.66 18.08 42.59
C LYS A 650 -49.95 19.31 41.98
N MET A 651 -50.67 19.96 41.07
CA MET A 651 -50.36 21.19 40.31
C MET A 651 -50.47 22.48 41.15
N ASN A 652 -50.08 23.64 40.57
CA ASN A 652 -50.86 24.88 40.72
C ASN A 652 -50.62 25.97 39.62
N PHE A 653 -51.66 26.19 38.80
CA PHE A 653 -52.18 27.41 38.14
C PHE A 653 -51.34 28.52 37.42
N ASN A 654 -51.83 28.82 36.20
CA ASN A 654 -51.87 30.09 35.41
C ASN A 654 -52.63 31.25 36.14
N PRO A 655 -52.76 32.53 35.65
CA PRO A 655 -52.88 32.97 34.23
C PRO A 655 -52.38 34.38 33.77
N ILE A 656 -52.36 34.59 32.43
CA ILE A 656 -52.97 35.68 31.58
C ILE A 656 -53.35 37.02 32.31
N GLU A 657 -53.03 38.24 31.85
CA GLU A 657 -53.46 38.97 30.62
C GLU A 657 -52.71 40.33 30.44
N THR A 658 -52.36 40.86 29.25
CA THR A 658 -53.09 41.93 28.48
C THR A 658 -52.29 42.44 27.24
N ASN A 659 -52.95 43.17 26.32
CA ASN A 659 -52.48 43.78 25.04
C ASN A 659 -52.49 45.34 25.14
N PRO A 660 -52.16 46.26 24.14
CA PRO A 660 -52.42 46.16 22.67
C PRO A 660 -51.50 46.92 21.62
N ILE A 661 -51.55 46.50 20.34
CA ILE A 661 -51.86 47.21 19.04
C ILE A 661 -51.24 48.65 18.80
N ALA A 662 -50.61 49.07 17.66
CA ALA A 662 -51.05 48.99 16.23
C ALA A 662 -49.99 49.32 15.10
N GLU A 663 -50.41 49.03 13.84
CA GLU A 663 -50.15 49.72 12.52
C GLU A 663 -48.87 49.49 11.62
N ILE A 664 -49.09 48.58 10.63
CA ILE A 664 -48.67 48.38 9.20
C ILE A 664 -48.51 49.64 8.27
N PRO A 665 -48.07 49.60 6.95
CA PRO A 665 -47.94 48.47 5.97
C PRO A 665 -46.78 48.44 4.86
N ASN A 666 -46.46 47.23 4.37
CA ASN A 666 -46.34 46.72 2.95
C ASN A 666 -45.22 47.00 1.86
N THR A 667 -44.95 45.88 1.13
CA THR A 667 -44.81 45.62 -0.36
C THR A 667 -43.50 45.73 -1.19
N ASN A 668 -42.83 44.57 -1.36
CA ASN A 668 -42.55 43.75 -2.58
C ASN A 668 -42.36 44.32 -4.03
N SER A 669 -41.26 43.83 -4.67
CA SER A 669 -41.07 43.47 -6.11
C SER A 669 -40.95 44.62 -7.15
N ILE A 670 -40.57 44.46 -8.46
CA ILE A 670 -40.51 43.35 -9.47
C ILE A 670 -39.14 43.33 -10.24
N GLN A 671 -38.95 42.36 -11.16
CA GLN A 671 -37.73 41.95 -11.91
C GLN A 671 -37.23 42.87 -13.08
N SER A 672 -35.97 42.65 -13.46
CA SER A 672 -35.25 42.76 -14.77
C SER A 672 -35.88 43.34 -16.06
N LEU A 673 -35.04 43.98 -16.90
CA LEU A 673 -35.04 43.82 -18.38
C LEU A 673 -33.68 44.23 -19.03
N GLU A 674 -33.53 43.96 -20.34
CA GLU A 674 -32.27 44.01 -21.13
C GLU A 674 -31.98 45.36 -21.84
N GLN A 675 -30.74 45.61 -22.30
CA GLN A 675 -30.32 45.75 -23.73
C GLN A 675 -28.89 46.33 -23.92
N SER A 676 -28.41 46.39 -25.17
CA SER A 676 -26.97 46.44 -25.55
C SER A 676 -26.58 47.47 -26.65
N ASP A 677 -25.36 48.02 -26.52
CA ASP A 677 -24.50 48.59 -27.59
C ASP A 677 -25.05 49.85 -28.35
N PRO A 678 -24.32 50.57 -29.26
CA PRO A 678 -22.90 50.47 -29.62
C PRO A 678 -22.10 51.80 -29.85
N GLN A 679 -20.77 51.67 -29.98
CA GLN A 679 -19.75 52.55 -30.64
C GLN A 679 -19.52 54.04 -30.28
N LEU A 680 -18.23 54.44 -30.16
CA LEU A 680 -17.65 55.57 -30.92
C LEU A 680 -16.09 55.56 -30.99
N VAL A 681 -15.52 56.35 -31.90
CA VAL A 681 -14.20 56.14 -32.55
C VAL A 681 -13.04 57.00 -32.01
N THR A 682 -11.84 56.37 -32.00
CA THR A 682 -10.45 56.84 -31.76
C THR A 682 -10.03 58.32 -31.95
N ARG A 683 -8.95 58.74 -31.25
CA ARG A 683 -7.88 59.59 -31.85
C ARG A 683 -6.51 59.61 -31.11
N LYS A 684 -5.47 59.16 -31.82
CA LYS A 684 -4.04 59.61 -31.90
C LYS A 684 -3.31 60.27 -30.70
N LEU A 685 -2.07 59.81 -30.44
CA LEU A 685 -0.82 60.54 -30.81
C LEU A 685 0.40 59.59 -30.93
N TYR A 686 1.62 60.09 -31.22
CA TYR A 686 2.60 59.41 -32.10
C TYR A 686 4.10 59.69 -31.80
N ASN A 687 4.99 59.01 -32.56
CA ASN A 687 6.46 59.09 -32.72
C ASN A 687 7.27 58.02 -31.95
N SER A 688 8.12 57.10 -32.50
CA SER A 688 8.68 56.76 -33.85
C SER A 688 10.19 57.03 -34.05
N ASN A 689 10.90 56.06 -34.65
CA ASN A 689 11.77 56.17 -35.85
C ASN A 689 12.56 54.84 -36.08
N LEU A 690 12.36 54.12 -37.22
CA LEU A 690 13.19 54.08 -38.47
C LEU A 690 14.45 53.16 -38.37
N GLU A 691 14.86 52.27 -39.30
CA GLU A 691 14.38 51.67 -40.59
C GLU A 691 15.36 50.45 -40.91
N VAL A 692 15.45 49.63 -41.99
CA VAL A 692 15.04 49.56 -43.41
C VAL A 692 14.98 48.08 -43.96
N GLU A 693 13.86 47.68 -44.59
CA GLU A 693 13.59 46.68 -45.67
C GLU A 693 14.24 45.24 -45.78
N ILE A 694 13.89 44.53 -46.90
CA ILE A 694 13.82 43.06 -47.15
C ILE A 694 14.29 42.79 -48.61
N PRO A 695 14.87 41.61 -49.02
CA PRO A 695 14.10 40.63 -49.84
C PRO A 695 14.55 39.13 -49.81
N ASN A 696 13.74 38.26 -50.45
CA ASN A 696 13.96 36.80 -50.63
C ASN A 696 14.98 36.41 -51.73
N THR A 697 15.56 35.19 -51.70
CA THR A 697 15.30 34.09 -52.70
C THR A 697 16.13 32.78 -52.54
N ASN A 698 15.47 31.67 -52.94
CA ASN A 698 15.86 30.28 -53.25
C ASN A 698 17.34 29.78 -53.35
N SER A 699 17.49 28.47 -53.02
CA SER A 699 18.18 27.37 -53.78
C SER A 699 19.43 26.65 -53.21
N SER A 700 19.25 25.35 -52.92
CA SER A 700 20.08 24.14 -53.16
C SER A 700 21.64 24.10 -53.10
N GLN A 701 22.12 22.99 -52.50
CA GLN A 701 23.36 22.20 -52.78
C GLN A 701 24.75 22.63 -52.21
N SER A 702 25.08 22.00 -51.06
CA SER A 702 26.21 21.06 -50.82
C SER A 702 27.71 21.45 -50.89
N LEU A 703 28.49 20.71 -50.08
CA LEU A 703 29.94 20.40 -50.14
C LEU A 703 31.01 21.40 -49.61
N ALA A 704 31.45 21.10 -48.38
CA ALA A 704 32.81 20.60 -48.05
C ALA A 704 33.91 21.51 -47.43
N GLN A 705 34.58 20.91 -46.42
CA GLN A 705 35.97 21.09 -45.95
C GLN A 705 36.41 22.40 -45.23
N SER A 706 36.64 22.30 -43.91
CA SER A 706 38.00 22.47 -43.32
C SER A 706 38.11 21.96 -41.86
N GLU A 707 38.94 20.93 -41.64
CA GLU A 707 39.69 20.65 -40.38
C GLU A 707 41.05 21.41 -40.47
N PRO A 708 41.99 21.47 -39.46
CA PRO A 708 42.23 20.49 -38.38
C PRO A 708 42.73 20.96 -36.97
N ARG A 709 42.32 20.21 -35.93
CA ARG A 709 43.13 19.54 -34.86
C ARG A 709 44.15 20.25 -33.92
N LEU A 710 43.98 19.94 -32.62
CA LEU A 710 44.94 19.45 -31.60
C LEU A 710 46.25 20.20 -31.24
N VAL A 711 46.43 20.47 -29.93
CA VAL A 711 47.62 20.07 -29.12
C VAL A 711 47.18 19.66 -27.70
N THR A 712 47.91 18.74 -27.05
CA THR A 712 47.64 18.16 -25.72
C THR A 712 48.39 18.87 -24.57
N ARG A 713 48.01 18.59 -23.29
CA ARG A 713 48.98 18.65 -22.18
C ARG A 713 48.70 17.60 -21.09
N LYS A 714 49.79 17.16 -20.42
CA LYS A 714 49.82 16.16 -19.33
C LYS A 714 49.73 16.81 -17.95
N LEU A 715 49.39 16.03 -16.93
CA LEU A 715 49.78 16.28 -15.52
C LEU A 715 50.59 15.09 -14.96
N SER A 716 51.43 15.38 -13.96
CA SER A 716 52.23 14.41 -13.18
C SER A 716 52.74 15.07 -11.88
N ASN A 717 52.77 14.30 -10.78
CA ASN A 717 53.29 14.53 -9.41
C ASN A 717 54.22 15.76 -9.19
N SER A 718 54.17 16.51 -8.08
CA SER A 718 54.50 16.01 -6.72
C SER A 718 54.48 17.10 -5.60
N THR A 719 54.09 16.68 -4.37
CA THR A 719 54.58 17.10 -3.00
C THR A 719 54.58 18.55 -2.47
N LEU A 720 53.94 18.70 -1.28
CA LEU A 720 54.31 19.53 -0.09
C LEU A 720 54.20 21.08 -0.22
N GLU A 721 53.95 21.90 0.83
CA GLU A 721 53.85 21.68 2.30
C GLU A 721 52.97 22.77 3.00
N ALA A 722 52.85 22.70 4.34
CA ALA A 722 52.29 23.71 5.29
C ALA A 722 50.75 23.94 5.31
N GLU A 723 50.08 24.23 6.45
CA GLU A 723 50.46 24.17 7.88
C GLU A 723 49.19 24.02 8.77
N ILE A 724 49.33 23.59 10.04
CA ILE A 724 48.20 23.36 10.97
C ILE A 724 48.43 24.03 12.34
N PRO A 725 47.53 24.94 12.77
CA PRO A 725 47.28 25.25 14.19
C PRO A 725 46.23 24.28 14.78
N ASN A 726 46.39 23.85 16.02
CA ASN A 726 45.58 22.77 16.63
C ASN A 726 45.16 23.10 18.07
N THR A 727 43.86 23.02 18.38
CA THR A 727 43.31 23.10 19.75
C THR A 727 42.11 22.17 19.96
N ASN A 728 42.24 21.29 20.95
CA ASN A 728 41.19 20.45 21.55
C ASN A 728 40.09 21.32 22.23
N SER A 729 38.89 20.85 22.61
CA SER A 729 38.29 19.48 22.71
C SER A 729 36.75 19.56 22.83
N SER A 730 36.09 18.40 22.64
CA SER A 730 34.81 17.97 23.30
C SER A 730 33.52 18.76 22.99
N GLN A 731 32.34 18.16 22.72
CA GLN A 731 31.93 16.73 22.65
C GLN A 731 31.09 16.47 21.39
N SER A 732 30.80 15.20 21.08
CA SER A 732 29.75 14.78 20.13
C SER A 732 29.03 13.56 20.69
N PRO A 733 27.71 13.41 20.47
CA PRO A 733 26.95 12.26 20.98
C PRO A 733 27.39 10.96 20.29
N ALA A 734 27.43 9.87 21.04
CA ALA A 734 27.99 8.60 20.58
C ALA A 734 26.95 7.75 19.84
N GLN A 735 27.17 7.52 18.55
CA GLN A 735 26.56 6.38 17.86
C GLN A 735 27.02 5.09 18.54
N SER A 736 26.09 4.21 18.89
CA SER A 736 26.36 3.01 19.68
C SER A 736 26.93 1.88 18.83
N GLU A 737 28.24 1.63 18.95
CA GLU A 737 28.84 0.41 18.39
C GLU A 737 28.17 -0.85 18.97
N PRO A 738 27.85 -1.86 18.15
CA PRO A 738 27.23 -3.10 18.64
C PRO A 738 28.18 -3.85 19.57
N ARG A 739 27.81 -3.98 20.85
CA ARG A 739 28.62 -4.67 21.85
C ARG A 739 28.75 -6.17 21.56
N LEU A 740 29.88 -6.55 20.96
CA LEU A 740 30.25 -7.94 20.66
C LEU A 740 30.57 -8.75 21.95
N VAL A 741 29.52 -9.17 22.67
CA VAL A 741 29.64 -10.10 23.81
C VAL A 741 30.00 -11.50 23.29
N THR A 742 31.29 -11.74 23.10
CA THR A 742 31.83 -13.04 22.67
C THR A 742 31.70 -14.09 23.78
N ARG A 743 30.49 -14.62 23.99
CA ARG A 743 30.27 -15.80 24.83
C ARG A 743 30.95 -17.01 24.15
N LYS A 744 32.12 -17.40 24.65
CA LYS A 744 32.64 -18.75 24.40
C LYS A 744 31.65 -19.77 24.96
N LEU A 745 30.84 -20.34 24.08
CA LEU A 745 30.12 -21.57 24.35
C LEU A 745 31.13 -22.70 24.65
N SER A 746 30.67 -23.72 25.37
CA SER A 746 31.49 -24.86 25.75
C SER A 746 32.01 -25.60 24.51
N ASN A 747 33.31 -25.93 24.51
CA ASN A 747 33.87 -26.81 23.47
C ASN A 747 33.40 -28.26 23.74
N SER A 748 32.20 -28.60 23.29
CA SER A 748 31.78 -29.98 23.11
C SER A 748 31.11 -30.17 21.75
N THR A 749 31.55 -31.19 21.00
CA THR A 749 31.00 -31.49 19.67
C THR A 749 29.50 -31.82 19.73
N LEU A 750 29.06 -32.41 20.84
CA LEU A 750 27.68 -32.82 21.09
C LEU A 750 26.70 -31.63 21.20
N GLU A 751 27.13 -30.50 21.80
CA GLU A 751 26.30 -29.29 21.86
C GLU A 751 26.14 -28.66 20.47
N ALA A 752 27.22 -28.60 19.68
CA ALA A 752 27.18 -28.09 18.31
C ALA A 752 26.36 -28.98 17.35
N GLU A 753 26.44 -30.31 17.50
CA GLU A 753 25.64 -31.27 16.74
C GLU A 753 24.15 -31.15 17.07
N ALA A 754 23.80 -30.96 18.35
CA ALA A 754 22.43 -30.72 18.79
C ALA A 754 21.86 -29.40 18.24
N ASP A 755 22.63 -28.30 18.32
CA ASP A 755 22.24 -26.98 17.78
C ASP A 755 21.91 -27.04 16.28
N VAL A 756 22.81 -27.62 15.47
CA VAL A 756 22.61 -27.73 14.01
C VAL A 756 21.39 -28.60 13.70
N LYS A 757 21.25 -29.74 14.36
CA LYS A 757 20.11 -30.65 14.15
C LYS A 757 18.78 -30.04 14.59
N GLN A 758 18.78 -29.18 15.61
CA GLN A 758 17.59 -28.46 16.05
C GLN A 758 17.18 -27.39 15.02
N LEU A 759 18.11 -26.56 14.54
CA LEU A 759 17.82 -25.52 13.55
C LEU A 759 17.38 -26.13 12.22
N GLU A 760 18.17 -27.04 11.66
CA GLU A 760 17.88 -27.70 10.38
C GLU A 760 16.57 -28.51 10.44
N GLY A 761 16.24 -29.07 11.61
CA GLY A 761 14.93 -29.69 11.88
C GLY A 761 13.77 -28.69 11.93
N GLY A 762 13.96 -27.52 12.54
CA GLY A 762 12.97 -26.45 12.60
C GLY A 762 12.67 -25.85 11.23
N PHE A 763 13.72 -25.46 10.49
CA PHE A 763 13.62 -24.99 9.11
C PHE A 763 12.94 -26.03 8.20
N THR A 764 13.32 -27.30 8.31
CA THR A 764 12.70 -28.39 7.51
C THR A 764 11.23 -28.57 7.86
N TYR A 765 10.86 -28.54 9.14
CA TYR A 765 9.46 -28.67 9.56
C TYR A 765 8.55 -27.53 9.05
N ALA A 766 9.07 -26.29 8.94
CA ALA A 766 8.32 -25.17 8.36
C ALA A 766 7.94 -25.46 6.89
N PHE A 767 8.91 -25.85 6.06
CA PHE A 767 8.63 -26.25 4.67
C PHE A 767 7.79 -27.55 4.58
N GLU A 768 7.94 -28.52 5.50
CA GLU A 768 7.05 -29.70 5.54
C GLU A 768 5.57 -29.31 5.75
N LYS A 769 5.30 -28.42 6.72
CA LYS A 769 3.96 -27.86 6.99
C LYS A 769 3.40 -27.18 5.74
N HIS A 770 4.21 -26.36 5.07
CA HIS A 770 3.81 -25.58 3.90
C HIS A 770 3.49 -26.47 2.67
N LEU A 771 4.24 -27.55 2.46
CA LEU A 771 4.13 -28.41 1.28
C LEU A 771 3.19 -29.62 1.45
N GLY A 772 2.72 -29.89 2.67
CA GLY A 772 1.94 -31.09 2.98
C GLY A 772 2.72 -32.41 2.89
N ILE A 773 4.06 -32.34 2.85
CA ILE A 773 4.95 -33.52 2.91
C ILE A 773 5.22 -33.92 4.36
N SER A 774 5.74 -35.13 4.60
CA SER A 774 6.10 -35.53 5.96
C SER A 774 7.24 -36.56 6.01
N LYS A 775 8.06 -36.44 7.06
CA LYS A 775 9.15 -37.36 7.45
C LYS A 775 10.41 -37.27 6.59
N THR A 776 10.82 -36.05 6.25
CA THR A 776 12.16 -35.73 5.76
C THR A 776 13.21 -36.12 6.83
N PRO A 777 14.24 -36.93 6.50
CA PRO A 777 15.36 -37.16 7.41
C PRO A 777 16.17 -35.88 7.61
N ILE A 778 16.34 -35.44 8.85
CA ILE A 778 17.10 -34.23 9.19
C ILE A 778 18.60 -34.52 9.10
N VAL A 779 19.30 -33.75 8.27
CA VAL A 779 20.75 -33.89 8.05
C VAL A 779 21.54 -33.53 9.31
N THR A 780 22.48 -34.39 9.68
CA THR A 780 23.37 -34.19 10.84
C THR A 780 24.53 -33.25 10.54
N LEU A 781 25.23 -32.78 11.58
CA LEU A 781 26.46 -32.01 11.42
C LEU A 781 27.54 -32.78 10.64
N GLU A 782 27.75 -34.07 10.93
CA GLU A 782 28.73 -34.90 10.23
C GLU A 782 28.41 -35.01 8.73
N GLU A 783 27.14 -35.28 8.39
CA GLU A 783 26.68 -35.33 6.99
C GLU A 783 26.82 -33.97 6.29
N ALA A 784 26.49 -32.86 6.97
CA ALA A 784 26.66 -31.51 6.45
C ALA A 784 28.14 -31.22 6.12
N GLN A 785 29.05 -31.51 7.05
CA GLN A 785 30.49 -31.31 6.83
C GLN A 785 31.03 -32.24 5.72
N ALA A 786 30.59 -33.49 5.67
CA ALA A 786 30.94 -34.43 4.61
C ALA A 786 30.44 -33.97 3.21
N HIS A 787 29.23 -33.39 3.13
CA HIS A 787 28.73 -32.78 1.90
C HIS A 787 29.57 -31.57 1.47
N LEU A 788 29.87 -30.64 2.38
CA LEU A 788 30.68 -29.46 2.10
C LEU A 788 32.12 -29.83 1.68
N GLY A 789 32.77 -30.77 2.37
CA GLY A 789 34.09 -31.27 2.02
C GLY A 789 34.14 -32.03 0.68
N LYS A 790 33.05 -32.71 0.30
CA LYS A 790 32.88 -33.31 -1.03
C LYS A 790 32.74 -32.24 -2.13
N ILE A 791 32.03 -31.13 -1.87
CA ILE A 791 31.96 -29.98 -2.79
C ILE A 791 33.36 -29.34 -2.92
N GLU A 792 34.10 -29.14 -1.83
CA GLU A 792 35.47 -28.61 -1.88
C GLU A 792 36.41 -29.50 -2.71
N THR A 793 36.35 -30.81 -2.50
CA THR A 793 37.17 -31.79 -3.25
C THR A 793 36.84 -31.82 -4.75
N ILE A 794 35.60 -31.57 -5.15
CA ILE A 794 35.15 -31.67 -6.55
C ILE A 794 35.28 -30.33 -7.31
N THR A 795 35.04 -29.21 -6.64
CA THR A 795 34.92 -27.88 -7.28
C THR A 795 36.10 -26.95 -7.01
N GLY A 796 36.89 -27.20 -5.96
CA GLY A 796 37.92 -26.27 -5.47
C GLY A 796 37.37 -25.03 -4.74
N LEU A 797 36.04 -24.87 -4.65
CA LEU A 797 35.43 -23.85 -3.80
C LEU A 797 35.47 -24.28 -2.34
N LYS A 798 35.48 -23.30 -1.43
CA LYS A 798 35.38 -23.50 0.01
C LYS A 798 34.02 -22.99 0.47
N PRO A 799 33.02 -23.87 0.59
CA PRO A 799 31.65 -23.48 0.94
C PRO A 799 31.45 -23.37 2.46
N ALA A 800 30.61 -22.42 2.87
CA ALA A 800 30.03 -22.35 4.20
C ALA A 800 28.50 -22.26 4.11
N LEU A 801 27.81 -22.99 4.97
CA LEU A 801 26.38 -22.77 5.26
C LEU A 801 26.28 -21.67 6.31
N ILE A 802 25.41 -20.68 6.10
CA ILE A 802 25.08 -19.65 7.10
C ILE A 802 23.59 -19.68 7.37
N TYR A 803 23.21 -20.14 8.56
CA TYR A 803 21.86 -20.05 9.10
C TYR A 803 21.67 -18.65 9.72
N LEU A 804 20.64 -17.92 9.27
CA LEU A 804 20.22 -16.63 9.80
C LEU A 804 18.82 -16.78 10.38
N PHE A 805 18.67 -16.63 11.70
CA PHE A 805 17.42 -16.89 12.42
C PHE A 805 17.27 -15.96 13.62
N PHE A 806 16.03 -15.75 14.07
CA PHE A 806 15.76 -14.98 15.28
C PHE A 806 15.43 -15.90 16.46
N LYS A 807 15.74 -15.48 17.69
CA LYS A 807 15.55 -16.31 18.89
C LYS A 807 14.93 -15.54 20.08
N PRO A 808 13.98 -16.15 20.81
CA PRO A 808 13.44 -15.56 22.04
C PRO A 808 14.51 -15.36 23.13
N GLY A 809 14.53 -14.16 23.71
CA GLY A 809 15.44 -13.79 24.79
C GLY A 809 15.03 -14.38 26.13
N PHE A 810 15.70 -15.45 26.56
CA PHE A 810 15.50 -16.03 27.90
C PHE A 810 15.89 -15.03 29.01
N LYS A 811 14.89 -14.37 29.62
CA LYS A 811 15.04 -13.71 30.92
C LYS A 811 15.37 -14.79 31.97
N ALA A 812 16.51 -14.65 32.64
CA ALA A 812 17.03 -15.67 33.55
C ALA A 812 16.41 -15.57 34.95
N GLU A 813 15.28 -16.24 35.19
CA GLU A 813 14.70 -16.35 36.53
C GLU A 813 15.62 -17.11 37.51
N THR A 814 15.96 -16.47 38.62
CA THR A 814 16.94 -16.98 39.60
C THR A 814 16.31 -17.89 40.64
N THR A 815 15.92 -19.12 40.27
CA THR A 815 15.44 -20.14 41.23
C THR A 815 16.57 -21.06 41.74
N LYS A 816 16.80 -21.07 43.06
CA LYS A 816 17.86 -21.86 43.72
C LYS A 816 17.43 -23.33 43.93
N GLY A 817 17.95 -24.27 43.13
CA GLY A 817 17.35 -25.61 42.96
C GLY A 817 18.11 -26.89 43.38
N LYS A 818 19.31 -26.80 44.00
CA LYS A 818 20.20 -27.95 44.40
C LYS A 818 20.80 -28.80 43.25
N PRO A 819 21.97 -29.45 43.45
CA PRO A 819 22.66 -30.22 42.41
C PRO A 819 22.16 -31.67 42.31
N PHE A 820 22.07 -32.19 41.08
CA PHE A 820 21.90 -33.63 40.85
C PHE A 820 23.26 -34.34 40.89
N ASN A 821 23.33 -35.49 41.57
CA ASN A 821 24.61 -36.14 41.90
C ASN A 821 24.93 -37.30 40.95
N SER A 822 26.21 -37.47 40.60
CA SER A 822 26.64 -38.46 39.58
C SER A 822 26.84 -39.85 40.17
N LYS A 823 26.18 -40.87 39.58
CA LYS A 823 26.57 -42.31 39.62
C LYS A 823 25.63 -43.18 38.78
N GLY A 824 26.20 -44.13 38.02
CA GLY A 824 25.49 -45.29 37.46
C GLY A 824 25.30 -45.29 35.94
N LEU A 825 26.21 -45.94 35.22
CA LEU A 825 25.87 -46.55 33.93
C LEU A 825 25.15 -47.88 34.20
N THR A 826 24.08 -48.18 33.47
CA THR A 826 23.93 -49.42 32.65
C THR A 826 22.60 -49.43 31.88
N SER A 827 22.68 -49.56 30.55
CA SER A 827 21.70 -50.17 29.63
C SER A 827 20.18 -50.09 29.91
N THR A 828 19.40 -49.51 28.98
CA THR A 828 18.65 -50.30 27.95
C THR A 828 17.82 -49.43 27.00
N LYS A 829 17.80 -49.84 25.71
CA LYS A 829 16.87 -49.45 24.60
C LYS A 829 16.81 -47.96 24.18
N PRO A 830 16.54 -47.68 22.88
CA PRO A 830 16.10 -46.37 22.44
C PRO A 830 14.61 -46.18 22.76
N GLU A 831 14.29 -45.15 23.53
CA GLU A 831 12.91 -44.77 23.84
C GLU A 831 12.31 -43.96 22.68
N ARG A 832 11.02 -44.12 22.41
CA ARG A 832 10.34 -43.39 21.33
C ARG A 832 9.89 -42.02 21.83
N GLU A 833 10.47 -40.95 21.31
CA GLU A 833 9.96 -39.60 21.55
C GLU A 833 8.50 -39.47 21.07
N THR A 834 7.59 -39.29 22.02
CA THR A 834 6.16 -39.14 21.75
C THR A 834 5.84 -37.75 21.19
N THR A 835 4.69 -37.65 20.50
CA THR A 835 4.25 -36.44 19.81
C THR A 835 4.10 -35.23 20.75
N GLU A 836 3.86 -35.46 22.04
CA GLU A 836 3.64 -34.43 23.06
C GLU A 836 4.90 -33.58 23.33
N ASN A 837 6.10 -34.14 23.30
CA ASN A 837 7.33 -33.35 23.44
C ASN A 837 7.52 -32.40 22.25
N ARG A 838 7.04 -32.79 21.05
CA ARG A 838 6.94 -31.92 19.87
C ARG A 838 5.79 -30.92 19.92
N GLN A 839 4.93 -30.95 20.94
CA GLN A 839 3.90 -29.93 21.19
C GLN A 839 4.30 -28.92 22.27
N LYS A 840 5.22 -29.24 23.19
CA LYS A 840 5.68 -28.28 24.21
C LYS A 840 6.74 -27.28 23.73
N THR A 841 7.46 -27.59 22.64
CA THR A 841 8.36 -26.63 21.95
C THR A 841 7.66 -25.86 20.83
N ARG A 842 6.32 -25.91 20.76
CA ARG A 842 5.52 -25.53 19.57
C ARG A 842 4.80 -24.19 19.69
N SER A 843 4.90 -23.50 20.83
CA SER A 843 4.24 -22.22 21.15
C SER A 843 5.26 -21.12 21.47
N HIS A 844 6.33 -21.04 20.68
CA HIS A 844 7.48 -20.18 20.97
C HIS A 844 8.27 -19.73 19.72
N TRP A 845 7.65 -19.84 18.54
CA TRP A 845 8.22 -19.47 17.23
C TRP A 845 7.28 -18.54 16.44
N GLU A 846 6.30 -17.96 17.13
CA GLU A 846 5.32 -17.01 16.59
C GLU A 846 5.47 -15.69 17.39
N GLU A 847 5.36 -14.56 16.70
CA GLU A 847 5.07 -13.22 17.26
C GLU A 847 5.93 -12.75 18.46
N ASN A 848 7.25 -12.65 18.29
CA ASN A 848 8.10 -11.84 19.18
C ASN A 848 9.05 -10.94 18.35
N LEU A 849 8.70 -9.66 18.20
CA LEU A 849 9.48 -8.68 17.44
C LEU A 849 10.85 -8.38 18.09
N ASP A 850 10.94 -8.50 19.42
CA ASP A 850 12.16 -8.36 20.24
C ASP A 850 13.20 -9.48 20.06
N THR A 851 12.86 -10.54 19.31
CA THR A 851 13.80 -11.65 19.07
C THR A 851 15.06 -11.15 18.37
N GLN A 852 16.23 -11.48 18.93
CA GLN A 852 17.51 -11.02 18.38
C GLN A 852 18.03 -11.95 17.29
N LEU A 853 18.69 -11.36 16.30
CA LEU A 853 19.38 -12.07 15.23
C LEU A 853 20.52 -12.94 15.78
N GLU A 854 20.48 -14.23 15.44
CA GLU A 854 21.59 -15.16 15.59
C GLU A 854 22.07 -15.66 14.22
N LEU A 855 23.39 -15.87 14.12
CA LEU A 855 24.07 -16.48 12.99
C LEU A 855 24.66 -17.81 13.45
N LEU A 856 24.47 -18.87 12.67
CA LEU A 856 25.20 -20.13 12.84
C LEU A 856 25.87 -20.55 11.53
N VAL A 857 27.17 -20.82 11.57
CA VAL A 857 27.99 -21.14 10.39
C VAL A 857 28.56 -22.55 10.47
N VAL A 858 28.33 -23.34 9.44
CA VAL A 858 28.91 -24.68 9.25
C VAL A 858 29.81 -24.68 8.02
N THR A 859 31.06 -25.10 8.20
CA THR A 859 32.05 -25.25 7.14
C THR A 859 32.48 -26.71 6.99
N ALA A 860 33.19 -27.06 5.92
CA ALA A 860 33.63 -28.41 5.61
C ALA A 860 34.49 -29.11 6.70
N SER A 861 35.07 -28.37 7.64
CA SER A 861 35.81 -28.95 8.78
C SER A 861 35.97 -27.95 9.93
N GLY A 862 36.15 -28.46 11.15
CA GLY A 862 36.31 -27.64 12.35
C GLY A 862 35.00 -27.47 13.14
N THR A 863 35.02 -26.58 14.13
CA THR A 863 33.89 -26.30 15.02
C THR A 863 32.87 -25.38 14.38
N VAL A 864 31.58 -25.67 14.58
CA VAL A 864 30.46 -24.77 14.26
C VAL A 864 30.66 -23.42 14.96
N ILE A 865 30.39 -22.32 14.25
CA ILE A 865 30.51 -20.96 14.78
C ILE A 865 29.10 -20.42 15.03
N ARG A 866 28.82 -19.92 16.23
CA ARG A 866 27.55 -19.28 16.59
C ARG A 866 27.82 -17.85 17.07
N LYS A 867 27.06 -16.87 16.57
CA LYS A 867 27.16 -15.45 16.95
C LYS A 867 25.75 -14.91 17.22
N GLN A 868 25.60 -14.07 18.24
CA GLN A 868 24.38 -13.32 18.54
C GLN A 868 24.65 -11.84 18.29
N VAL A 869 23.74 -11.14 17.62
CA VAL A 869 23.89 -9.72 17.28
C VAL A 869 23.02 -8.90 18.22
N GLN A 870 23.65 -8.33 19.26
CA GLN A 870 22.96 -7.45 20.20
C GLN A 870 22.59 -6.14 19.51
N GLY A 871 21.36 -5.66 19.72
CA GLY A 871 20.84 -4.47 19.02
C GLY A 871 20.46 -4.71 17.56
N ALA A 872 20.04 -5.94 17.23
CA ALA A 872 19.45 -6.30 15.94
C ALA A 872 18.19 -7.15 16.19
N THR A 873 17.05 -6.49 16.45
CA THR A 873 15.76 -7.17 16.66
C THR A 873 15.14 -7.61 15.34
N ARG A 874 14.18 -8.54 15.37
CA ARG A 874 13.47 -9.00 14.17
C ARG A 874 12.79 -7.85 13.43
N SER A 875 12.13 -6.93 14.15
CA SER A 875 11.54 -5.73 13.52
C SER A 875 12.60 -4.89 12.81
N GLN A 876 13.68 -4.51 13.51
CA GLN A 876 14.75 -3.66 12.94
C GLN A 876 15.40 -4.27 11.70
N VAL A 877 15.76 -5.57 11.74
CA VAL A 877 16.43 -6.21 10.60
C VAL A 877 15.48 -6.39 9.41
N LEU A 878 14.19 -6.69 9.65
CA LEU A 878 13.20 -6.81 8.57
C LEU A 878 12.81 -5.46 7.96
N SER A 879 12.64 -4.40 8.78
CA SER A 879 12.36 -3.05 8.30
C SER A 879 13.47 -2.53 7.39
N VAL A 880 14.73 -2.59 7.84
CA VAL A 880 15.90 -2.20 7.03
C VAL A 880 16.03 -3.08 5.77
N ALA A 881 15.64 -4.36 5.82
CA ALA A 881 15.61 -5.22 4.63
C ALA A 881 14.53 -4.82 3.61
N ARG A 882 13.33 -4.41 4.05
CA ARG A 882 12.27 -3.86 3.17
C ARG A 882 12.75 -2.58 2.47
N GLU A 883 13.23 -1.62 3.24
CA GLU A 883 13.71 -0.34 2.68
C GLU A 883 14.95 -0.50 1.80
N PHE A 884 15.83 -1.47 2.09
CA PHE A 884 16.96 -1.78 1.22
C PHE A 884 16.52 -2.34 -0.15
N GLN A 885 15.49 -3.19 -0.18
CA GLN A 885 14.94 -3.69 -1.44
C GLN A 885 14.27 -2.56 -2.24
N LYS A 886 13.44 -1.74 -1.59
CA LYS A 886 12.75 -0.57 -2.15
C LYS A 886 13.71 0.47 -2.73
N SER A 887 14.78 0.81 -2.00
CA SER A 887 15.80 1.79 -2.42
C SER A 887 16.76 1.29 -3.52
N ILE A 888 16.86 -0.02 -3.76
CA ILE A 888 17.53 -0.55 -4.97
C ILE A 888 16.63 -0.40 -6.22
N THR A 889 15.30 -0.48 -6.04
CA THR A 889 14.35 -0.39 -7.16
C THR A 889 13.95 1.03 -7.56
N ASN A 890 14.19 2.05 -6.71
CA ASN A 890 14.00 3.45 -7.09
C ASN A 890 15.24 3.99 -7.84
N PHE A 891 15.04 4.50 -9.05
CA PHE A 891 16.10 5.06 -9.89
C PHE A 891 16.44 6.53 -9.58
N GLU A 892 15.54 7.29 -8.96
CA GLU A 892 15.73 8.74 -8.78
C GLU A 892 16.70 9.08 -7.64
N SER A 893 16.88 8.16 -6.69
CA SER A 893 17.63 8.38 -5.44
C SER A 893 19.00 7.67 -5.43
N ALA A 894 19.86 8.01 -6.39
CA ALA A 894 21.14 7.35 -6.61
C ALA A 894 21.99 7.21 -5.32
N ASN A 895 22.22 5.97 -4.90
CA ASN A 895 22.98 5.53 -3.71
C ASN A 895 22.27 5.61 -2.34
N VAL A 896 20.98 5.93 -2.25
CA VAL A 896 20.22 5.85 -0.97
C VAL A 896 20.21 4.42 -0.39
N TYR A 897 20.38 3.39 -1.22
CA TYR A 897 20.55 2.01 -0.78
C TYR A 897 21.86 1.74 -0.01
N LEU A 898 22.91 2.57 -0.11
CA LEU A 898 24.24 2.24 0.44
C LEU A 898 24.32 2.21 1.98
N PRO A 899 23.73 3.15 2.74
CA PRO A 899 23.70 3.06 4.21
C PRO A 899 22.96 1.82 4.70
N LEU A 900 21.86 1.45 4.05
CA LEU A 900 21.05 0.26 4.35
C LEU A 900 21.82 -1.03 4.04
N ALA A 901 22.48 -1.10 2.87
CA ALA A 901 23.39 -2.18 2.49
C ALA A 901 24.51 -2.41 3.51
N GLN A 902 25.03 -1.33 4.09
CA GLN A 902 26.08 -1.36 5.11
C GLN A 902 25.54 -1.79 6.48
N GLN A 903 24.35 -1.33 6.88
CA GLN A 903 23.73 -1.75 8.13
C GLN A 903 23.42 -3.26 8.11
N LEU A 904 22.89 -3.75 7.00
CA LEU A 904 22.64 -5.18 6.80
C LEU A 904 23.95 -5.99 6.70
N TYR A 905 25.02 -5.46 6.09
CA TYR A 905 26.33 -6.13 6.14
C TYR A 905 26.90 -6.20 7.57
N ARG A 906 26.78 -5.10 8.35
CA ARG A 906 27.19 -5.03 9.77
C ARG A 906 26.50 -6.08 10.63
N TRP A 907 25.21 -6.37 10.39
CA TRP A 907 24.46 -7.38 11.12
C TRP A 907 24.68 -8.82 10.59
N LEU A 908 24.60 -9.02 9.27
CA LEU A 908 24.45 -10.36 8.69
C LEU A 908 25.78 -11.03 8.31
N ILE A 909 26.88 -10.27 8.18
CA ILE A 909 28.16 -10.77 7.65
C ILE A 909 29.34 -10.46 8.58
N SER A 910 29.49 -9.20 9.01
CA SER A 910 30.60 -8.76 9.86
C SER A 910 30.84 -9.63 11.12
N PRO A 911 29.82 -10.17 11.82
CA PRO A 911 30.04 -10.98 13.03
C PRO A 911 30.80 -12.29 12.79
N VAL A 912 30.88 -12.79 11.54
CA VAL A 912 31.54 -14.08 11.19
C VAL A 912 32.66 -13.92 10.17
N GLU A 913 32.91 -12.70 9.69
CA GLU A 913 33.77 -12.45 8.54
C GLU A 913 35.24 -12.81 8.78
N GLN A 914 35.72 -12.67 10.04
CA GLN A 914 37.07 -13.06 10.42
C GLN A 914 37.27 -14.59 10.28
N GLU A 915 36.30 -15.39 10.71
CA GLU A 915 36.36 -16.85 10.59
C GLU A 915 36.23 -17.30 9.12
N LEU A 916 35.38 -16.66 8.33
CA LEU A 916 35.27 -16.90 6.88
C LEU A 916 36.61 -16.63 6.17
N LYS A 917 37.25 -15.49 6.47
CA LYS A 917 38.59 -15.12 5.96
C LYS A 917 39.66 -16.12 6.42
N ALA A 918 39.67 -16.52 7.69
CA ALA A 918 40.65 -17.46 8.24
C ALA A 918 40.58 -18.86 7.59
N GLN A 919 39.37 -19.36 7.33
CA GLN A 919 39.17 -20.65 6.63
C GLN A 919 39.28 -20.54 5.10
N LYS A 920 39.44 -19.32 4.55
CA LYS A 920 39.47 -19.01 3.11
C LYS A 920 38.20 -19.41 2.36
N ILE A 921 37.04 -19.21 3.00
CA ILE A 921 35.73 -19.42 2.39
C ILE A 921 35.57 -18.50 1.17
N ASN A 922 35.00 -19.02 0.08
CA ASN A 922 34.74 -18.26 -1.16
C ASN A 922 33.35 -18.55 -1.77
N ASN A 923 32.55 -19.40 -1.11
CA ASN A 923 31.16 -19.67 -1.44
C ASN A 923 30.30 -19.66 -0.17
N LEU A 924 29.17 -18.95 -0.18
CA LEU A 924 28.23 -18.84 0.92
C LEU A 924 26.86 -19.35 0.48
N ALA A 925 26.31 -20.30 1.23
CA ALA A 925 24.96 -20.82 1.06
C ALA A 925 24.13 -20.44 2.28
N PHE A 926 23.18 -19.51 2.11
CA PHE A 926 22.35 -19.03 3.21
C PHE A 926 21.12 -19.91 3.42
N ILE A 927 20.71 -20.08 4.67
CA ILE A 927 19.43 -20.64 5.09
C ILE A 927 18.81 -19.60 6.02
N MET A 928 17.72 -18.97 5.61
CA MET A 928 17.26 -17.71 6.21
C MET A 928 15.82 -17.79 6.72
N ASP A 929 15.56 -17.11 7.83
CA ASP A 929 14.24 -16.98 8.45
C ASP A 929 13.20 -16.33 7.52
N VAL A 930 11.92 -16.45 7.88
CA VAL A 930 10.81 -15.79 7.16
C VAL A 930 11.01 -14.27 7.21
N GLY A 931 10.74 -13.60 6.08
CA GLY A 931 11.01 -12.18 5.86
C GLY A 931 12.40 -11.85 5.33
N LEU A 932 13.45 -12.61 5.68
CA LEU A 932 14.82 -12.39 5.14
C LEU A 932 15.03 -12.99 3.74
N ARG A 933 14.10 -13.81 3.25
CA ARG A 933 14.27 -14.65 2.06
C ARG A 933 14.25 -13.91 0.72
N SER A 934 13.70 -12.69 0.67
CA SER A 934 13.74 -11.81 -0.52
C SER A 934 14.92 -10.84 -0.55
N LEU A 935 15.76 -10.83 0.50
CA LEU A 935 16.85 -9.87 0.65
C LEU A 935 17.89 -10.02 -0.49
N PRO A 936 18.20 -8.96 -1.27
CA PRO A 936 19.24 -9.00 -2.31
C PRO A 936 20.66 -9.11 -1.72
N MET A 937 21.00 -10.29 -1.21
CA MET A 937 22.26 -10.58 -0.52
C MET A 937 23.50 -10.18 -1.33
N ALA A 938 23.46 -10.24 -2.67
CA ALA A 938 24.57 -9.82 -3.53
C ALA A 938 24.96 -8.34 -3.37
N ALA A 939 24.01 -7.48 -3.01
CA ALA A 939 24.20 -6.04 -2.89
C ALA A 939 24.57 -5.57 -1.46
N LEU A 940 24.76 -6.46 -0.48
CA LEU A 940 25.29 -6.06 0.83
C LEU A 940 26.71 -5.51 0.68
N HIS A 941 27.00 -4.39 1.32
CA HIS A 941 28.20 -3.58 1.08
C HIS A 941 28.99 -3.34 2.37
N ASP A 942 30.30 -3.57 2.39
CA ASP A 942 31.10 -3.45 3.63
C ASP A 942 31.64 -2.03 3.90
N GLY A 943 31.25 -1.07 3.06
CA GLY A 943 31.81 0.29 3.02
C GLY A 943 32.93 0.46 1.99
N THR A 944 33.48 -0.63 1.45
CA THR A 944 34.55 -0.61 0.43
C THR A 944 34.20 -1.34 -0.87
N GLY A 945 33.32 -2.35 -0.81
CA GLY A 945 32.83 -3.09 -1.96
C GLY A 945 31.72 -4.07 -1.59
N PHE A 946 31.09 -4.66 -2.61
CA PHE A 946 29.94 -5.55 -2.44
C PHE A 946 30.37 -6.98 -2.05
N ILE A 947 29.54 -7.69 -1.28
CA ILE A 947 29.84 -9.07 -0.86
C ILE A 947 30.01 -10.03 -2.06
N VAL A 948 29.28 -9.80 -3.16
CA VAL A 948 29.42 -10.57 -4.41
C VAL A 948 30.83 -10.46 -5.01
N GLU A 949 31.61 -9.43 -4.70
CA GLU A 949 33.01 -9.33 -5.12
C GLU A 949 33.91 -10.33 -4.39
N ARG A 950 33.54 -10.69 -3.15
CA ARG A 950 34.30 -11.58 -2.27
C ARG A 950 33.85 -13.04 -2.33
N TYR A 951 32.55 -13.31 -2.42
CA TYR A 951 31.98 -14.66 -2.30
C TYR A 951 30.93 -14.95 -3.38
N SER A 952 30.91 -16.18 -3.92
CA SER A 952 29.76 -16.71 -4.67
C SER A 952 28.62 -17.06 -3.72
N LEU A 953 27.37 -16.76 -4.10
CA LEU A 953 26.23 -16.81 -3.19
C LEU A 953 25.14 -17.77 -3.68
N GLY A 954 24.36 -18.31 -2.75
CA GLY A 954 23.11 -19.01 -3.02
C GLY A 954 22.23 -19.13 -1.77
N LEU A 955 20.97 -19.51 -1.96
CA LEU A 955 19.95 -19.58 -0.91
C LEU A 955 19.31 -20.98 -0.90
N MET A 956 19.52 -21.73 0.17
CA MET A 956 18.83 -23.01 0.36
C MET A 956 17.53 -22.80 1.16
N PRO A 957 16.42 -23.49 0.81
CA PRO A 957 15.30 -23.62 1.72
C PRO A 957 15.76 -24.26 3.03
N THR A 958 16.31 -25.48 2.95
CA THR A 958 17.01 -26.20 4.03
C THR A 958 18.07 -27.13 3.43
N LEU A 959 18.96 -27.67 4.27
CA LEU A 959 19.94 -28.66 3.84
C LEU A 959 19.26 -30.02 3.52
N SER A 960 18.28 -30.42 4.31
CA SER A 960 17.60 -31.72 4.26
C SER A 960 16.63 -31.87 3.08
N LEU A 961 16.07 -30.75 2.60
CA LEU A 961 15.23 -30.71 1.39
C LEU A 961 16.06 -30.48 0.11
N THR A 962 17.33 -30.08 0.22
CA THR A 962 18.19 -29.77 -0.94
C THR A 962 18.96 -31.01 -1.42
N ASN A 963 18.91 -31.32 -2.72
CA ASN A 963 19.67 -32.45 -3.28
C ASN A 963 21.16 -32.07 -3.47
N MET A 964 21.98 -32.39 -2.47
CA MET A 964 23.40 -32.00 -2.34
C MET A 964 24.39 -32.63 -3.34
N ASN A 965 23.97 -33.50 -4.26
CA ASN A 965 24.90 -34.16 -5.20
C ASN A 965 25.31 -33.23 -6.35
N TYR A 966 26.59 -32.83 -6.40
CA TYR A 966 27.15 -32.08 -7.53
C TYR A 966 27.00 -32.83 -8.88
N VAL A 967 26.74 -32.08 -9.95
CA VAL A 967 26.92 -32.53 -11.34
C VAL A 967 27.51 -31.38 -12.15
N ASP A 968 28.37 -31.69 -13.13
CA ASP A 968 28.82 -30.68 -14.10
C ASP A 968 27.66 -30.35 -15.06
N ILE A 969 27.11 -29.15 -14.91
CA ILE A 969 25.91 -28.69 -15.62
C ILE A 969 26.11 -28.60 -17.15
N ARG A 970 27.37 -28.49 -17.63
CA ARG A 970 27.72 -28.41 -19.06
C ARG A 970 27.46 -29.71 -19.83
N LYS A 971 27.12 -30.79 -19.12
CA LYS A 971 26.72 -32.09 -19.69
C LYS A 971 25.25 -32.14 -20.13
N PHE A 972 24.46 -31.10 -19.84
CA PHE A 972 23.03 -31.05 -20.11
C PHE A 972 22.70 -29.99 -21.16
N GLN A 973 21.73 -30.28 -22.03
CA GLN A 973 21.20 -29.30 -22.98
C GLN A 973 20.12 -28.42 -22.35
N VAL A 974 19.96 -27.23 -22.92
CA VAL A 974 18.94 -26.24 -22.53
C VAL A 974 17.66 -26.46 -23.32
N LEU A 975 16.52 -26.48 -22.64
CA LEU A 975 15.22 -26.18 -23.24
C LEU A 975 14.85 -24.74 -22.88
N ALA A 976 15.00 -23.82 -23.84
CA ALA A 976 14.61 -22.43 -23.67
C ALA A 976 13.21 -22.23 -24.26
N MET A 977 12.33 -21.57 -23.53
CA MET A 977 10.96 -21.32 -23.96
C MET A 977 10.54 -19.92 -23.53
N GLY A 978 9.72 -19.24 -24.32
CA GLY A 978 9.36 -17.86 -24.01
C GLY A 978 8.36 -17.25 -24.96
N ALA A 979 7.81 -16.10 -24.58
CA ALA A 979 6.92 -15.30 -25.41
C ALA A 979 7.45 -13.87 -25.52
N SER A 980 7.53 -13.38 -26.75
CA SER A 980 7.87 -11.99 -27.08
C SER A 980 6.62 -11.14 -27.35
N TYR A 981 5.50 -11.79 -27.69
CA TYR A 981 4.22 -11.16 -27.93
C TYR A 981 3.17 -11.70 -26.97
N PHE A 982 2.30 -10.82 -26.50
CA PHE A 982 1.19 -11.11 -25.61
C PHE A 982 -0.04 -10.32 -26.08
N LYS A 983 -1.24 -10.83 -25.80
CA LYS A 983 -2.48 -10.10 -26.13
C LYS A 983 -2.78 -8.95 -25.15
N ASN A 984 -2.44 -9.14 -23.87
CA ASN A 984 -2.87 -8.29 -22.75
C ASN A 984 -1.69 -7.85 -21.86
N LYS A 985 -0.46 -7.79 -22.41
CA LYS A 985 0.76 -7.31 -21.74
C LYS A 985 1.73 -6.72 -22.76
N ASN A 986 2.62 -5.84 -22.30
CA ASN A 986 3.68 -5.26 -23.13
C ASN A 986 4.57 -6.35 -23.77
N PRO A 987 4.98 -6.21 -25.05
CA PRO A 987 5.85 -7.17 -25.71
C PRO A 987 7.25 -7.17 -25.07
N LEU A 988 7.92 -8.32 -25.10
CA LEU A 988 9.29 -8.50 -24.61
C LEU A 988 10.24 -8.74 -25.79
N PRO A 989 10.78 -7.67 -26.42
CA PRO A 989 11.56 -7.78 -27.64
C PRO A 989 12.92 -8.47 -27.47
N ALA A 990 13.49 -8.56 -26.27
CA ALA A 990 14.71 -9.31 -26.02
C ALA A 990 14.54 -10.83 -26.13
N VAL A 991 13.38 -11.37 -25.71
CA VAL A 991 13.13 -12.82 -25.57
C VAL A 991 13.54 -13.67 -26.79
N PRO A 992 13.29 -13.29 -28.06
CA PRO A 992 13.74 -14.07 -29.21
C PRO A 992 15.27 -14.11 -29.36
N VAL A 993 15.97 -13.03 -28.98
CA VAL A 993 17.43 -12.94 -29.00
C VAL A 993 18.01 -13.69 -27.80
N GLU A 994 17.44 -13.56 -26.60
CA GLU A 994 17.81 -14.34 -25.42
C GLU A 994 17.74 -15.85 -25.72
N LEU A 995 16.63 -16.33 -26.28
CA LEU A 995 16.45 -17.73 -26.67
C LEU A 995 17.48 -18.23 -27.69
N SER A 996 17.83 -17.43 -28.72
CA SER A 996 18.90 -17.78 -29.68
C SER A 996 20.27 -17.78 -29.00
N MET A 997 20.56 -16.79 -28.15
CA MET A 997 21.81 -16.73 -27.39
C MET A 997 22.00 -17.97 -26.52
N VAL A 998 21.00 -18.37 -25.73
CA VAL A 998 21.11 -19.49 -24.78
C VAL A 998 20.87 -20.88 -25.39
N THR A 999 20.59 -21.00 -26.71
CA THR A 999 20.40 -22.33 -27.37
C THR A 999 21.17 -22.54 -28.67
N GLU A 1000 21.71 -21.48 -29.29
CA GLU A 1000 22.46 -21.55 -30.55
C GLU A 1000 23.87 -20.95 -30.48
N LYS A 1001 24.09 -19.93 -29.62
CA LYS A 1001 25.38 -19.20 -29.54
C LYS A 1001 26.22 -19.63 -28.33
N LEU A 1002 25.62 -19.64 -27.15
CA LEU A 1002 26.29 -19.84 -25.85
C LEU A 1002 26.03 -21.22 -25.24
N TRP A 1003 25.11 -22.00 -25.79
CA TRP A 1003 24.86 -23.36 -25.33
C TRP A 1003 24.25 -24.21 -26.44
N SER A 1004 24.25 -25.54 -26.28
CA SER A 1004 23.49 -26.43 -27.16
C SER A 1004 22.12 -26.72 -26.57
N GLY A 1005 21.05 -26.39 -27.30
CA GLY A 1005 19.70 -26.52 -26.77
C GLY A 1005 18.61 -26.55 -27.83
N LYS A 1006 17.38 -26.28 -27.37
CA LYS A 1006 16.20 -26.11 -28.22
C LYS A 1006 15.38 -24.92 -27.72
N ALA A 1007 15.09 -23.99 -28.62
CA ALA A 1007 14.14 -22.90 -28.38
C ALA A 1007 12.69 -23.31 -28.70
N LEU A 1008 11.73 -22.76 -27.97
CA LEU A 1008 10.29 -22.81 -28.25
C LEU A 1008 9.67 -21.44 -27.95
N LEU A 1009 9.55 -20.61 -28.98
CA LEU A 1009 9.07 -19.22 -28.91
C LEU A 1009 7.55 -19.12 -29.21
N ASN A 1010 6.87 -18.14 -28.59
CA ASN A 1010 5.48 -17.75 -28.86
C ASN A 1010 4.52 -18.95 -28.91
N GLU A 1011 3.92 -19.27 -30.05
CA GLU A 1011 2.95 -20.38 -30.22
C GLU A 1011 3.49 -21.75 -29.74
N ALA A 1012 4.82 -21.91 -29.70
CA ALA A 1012 5.46 -23.12 -29.21
C ALA A 1012 5.61 -23.16 -27.66
N PHE A 1013 5.47 -22.04 -26.95
CA PHE A 1013 5.66 -21.89 -25.51
C PHE A 1013 4.42 -22.30 -24.69
N THR A 1014 4.17 -23.60 -24.64
CA THR A 1014 3.04 -24.20 -23.91
C THR A 1014 3.49 -25.33 -22.97
N VAL A 1015 2.70 -25.62 -21.93
CA VAL A 1015 2.99 -26.76 -21.01
C VAL A 1015 3.05 -28.09 -21.78
N ALA A 1016 2.18 -28.26 -22.78
CA ALA A 1016 2.15 -29.45 -23.61
C ALA A 1016 3.46 -29.63 -24.41
N ASN A 1017 3.97 -28.57 -25.02
CA ASN A 1017 5.24 -28.61 -25.76
C ASN A 1017 6.45 -28.76 -24.85
N LEU A 1018 6.45 -28.15 -23.66
CA LEU A 1018 7.49 -28.34 -22.63
C LEU A 1018 7.58 -29.81 -22.25
N ARG A 1019 6.45 -30.44 -21.89
CA ARG A 1019 6.39 -31.85 -21.51
C ARG A 1019 6.77 -32.78 -22.67
N LYS A 1020 6.31 -32.48 -23.90
CA LYS A 1020 6.65 -33.24 -25.11
C LYS A 1020 8.15 -33.22 -25.41
N ALA A 1021 8.79 -32.04 -25.33
CA ALA A 1021 10.23 -31.91 -25.50
C ALA A 1021 11.01 -32.70 -24.43
N ARG A 1022 10.64 -32.53 -23.16
CA ARG A 1022 11.31 -33.20 -22.02
C ARG A 1022 11.04 -34.71 -21.93
N ALA A 1023 9.98 -35.20 -22.55
CA ALA A 1023 9.72 -36.63 -22.75
C ALA A 1023 10.57 -37.22 -23.89
N SER A 1024 10.85 -36.45 -24.94
CA SER A 1024 11.72 -36.88 -26.05
C SER A 1024 13.22 -36.85 -25.71
N GLN A 1025 13.65 -35.97 -24.81
CA GLN A 1025 15.04 -35.81 -24.41
C GLN A 1025 15.17 -35.22 -22.99
N PRO A 1026 16.09 -35.71 -22.13
CA PRO A 1026 16.31 -35.17 -20.80
C PRO A 1026 17.07 -33.83 -20.83
N PHE A 1027 16.33 -32.74 -21.04
CA PHE A 1027 16.84 -31.39 -20.80
C PHE A 1027 17.03 -31.16 -19.29
N GLY A 1028 18.30 -31.07 -18.88
CA GLY A 1028 18.69 -30.81 -17.49
C GLY A 1028 18.71 -29.33 -17.14
N ILE A 1029 18.72 -28.44 -18.13
CA ILE A 1029 18.47 -27.00 -17.96
C ILE A 1029 17.14 -26.66 -18.63
N VAL A 1030 16.27 -25.94 -17.92
CA VAL A 1030 15.04 -25.35 -18.47
C VAL A 1030 15.11 -23.85 -18.22
N HIS A 1031 14.84 -23.05 -19.24
CA HIS A 1031 14.90 -21.59 -19.18
C HIS A 1031 13.59 -21.02 -19.73
N LEU A 1032 12.90 -20.22 -18.93
CA LEU A 1032 11.61 -19.61 -19.26
C LEU A 1032 11.77 -18.09 -19.30
N ALA A 1033 11.52 -17.46 -20.45
CA ALA A 1033 11.69 -16.02 -20.67
C ALA A 1033 10.35 -15.37 -21.07
N THR A 1034 9.74 -14.62 -20.15
CA THR A 1034 8.34 -14.17 -20.27
C THR A 1034 7.95 -13.20 -19.15
N HIS A 1035 6.70 -12.73 -19.15
CA HIS A 1035 6.09 -12.09 -17.98
C HIS A 1035 5.71 -13.11 -16.90
N SER A 1036 5.83 -12.71 -15.64
CA SER A 1036 5.22 -13.38 -14.50
C SER A 1036 4.83 -12.36 -13.46
N GLU A 1037 3.83 -12.71 -12.65
CA GLU A 1037 3.37 -11.89 -11.54
C GLU A 1037 3.41 -12.67 -10.24
N PHE A 1038 3.84 -11.99 -9.17
CA PHE A 1038 3.73 -12.49 -7.81
C PHE A 1038 2.79 -11.60 -7.01
N LEU A 1039 1.58 -12.11 -6.79
CA LEU A 1039 0.54 -11.52 -5.94
C LEU A 1039 0.47 -12.32 -4.63
N ALA A 1040 0.43 -11.59 -3.52
CA ALA A 1040 0.39 -12.14 -2.17
C ALA A 1040 -0.91 -12.92 -1.88
N GLY A 1041 -0.88 -13.68 -0.78
CA GLY A 1041 -1.99 -14.50 -0.33
C GLY A 1041 -2.06 -15.86 -1.05
N LYS A 1042 -3.23 -16.20 -1.61
CA LYS A 1042 -3.45 -17.52 -2.21
C LYS A 1042 -2.47 -17.78 -3.38
N PRO A 1043 -1.73 -18.91 -3.40
CA PRO A 1043 -0.85 -19.29 -4.52
C PRO A 1043 -1.54 -19.49 -5.90
N SER A 1044 -2.86 -19.35 -5.99
CA SER A 1044 -3.60 -19.22 -7.26
C SER A 1044 -3.47 -17.84 -7.91
N ASN A 1045 -3.14 -16.81 -7.14
CA ASN A 1045 -3.12 -15.42 -7.58
C ASN A 1045 -1.87 -15.13 -8.42
N SER A 1046 -0.72 -15.64 -7.96
CA SER A 1046 0.58 -15.57 -8.65
C SER A 1046 0.63 -16.48 -9.89
N TYR A 1047 1.17 -16.00 -11.03
CA TYR A 1047 1.26 -16.77 -12.28
C TYR A 1047 2.50 -16.46 -13.14
N ILE A 1048 3.00 -17.47 -13.87
CA ILE A 1048 3.89 -17.28 -15.03
C ILE A 1048 3.03 -17.24 -16.30
N GLN A 1049 3.19 -16.22 -17.14
CA GLN A 1049 2.48 -16.12 -18.41
C GLN A 1049 3.12 -17.06 -19.43
N LEU A 1050 2.36 -18.05 -19.90
CA LEU A 1050 2.71 -18.86 -21.08
C LEU A 1050 1.97 -18.29 -22.29
N TRP A 1051 2.18 -18.85 -23.48
CA TRP A 1051 1.44 -18.42 -24.68
C TRP A 1051 -0.06 -18.71 -24.60
N ASP A 1052 -0.40 -19.92 -24.14
CA ASP A 1052 -1.76 -20.46 -24.14
C ASP A 1052 -2.49 -20.28 -22.79
N THR A 1053 -1.79 -19.98 -21.71
CA THR A 1053 -2.38 -19.96 -20.36
C THR A 1053 -1.54 -19.20 -19.32
N LYS A 1054 -2.16 -18.86 -18.18
CA LYS A 1054 -1.47 -18.39 -16.97
C LYS A 1054 -1.14 -19.59 -16.08
N LEU A 1055 0.14 -19.96 -15.99
CA LEU A 1055 0.61 -21.03 -15.11
C LEU A 1055 0.69 -20.51 -13.67
N GLN A 1056 -0.38 -20.71 -12.90
CA GLN A 1056 -0.44 -20.34 -11.49
C GLN A 1056 0.62 -21.06 -10.64
N LEU A 1057 1.02 -20.46 -9.52
CA LEU A 1057 2.08 -20.98 -8.64
C LEU A 1057 1.75 -22.38 -8.07
N ASN A 1058 0.52 -22.61 -7.63
CA ASN A 1058 0.05 -23.94 -7.23
C ASN A 1058 0.06 -24.98 -8.38
N GLN A 1059 0.07 -24.55 -9.64
CA GLN A 1059 0.11 -25.41 -10.82
C GLN A 1059 1.53 -25.76 -11.29
N LEU A 1060 2.59 -25.25 -10.65
CA LEU A 1060 4.00 -25.44 -11.07
C LEU A 1060 4.39 -26.92 -11.23
N HIS A 1061 3.79 -27.81 -10.44
CA HIS A 1061 3.94 -29.27 -10.55
C HIS A 1061 3.55 -29.82 -11.94
N LYS A 1062 2.63 -29.17 -12.67
CA LYS A 1062 2.18 -29.58 -14.01
C LYS A 1062 3.30 -29.58 -15.05
N LEU A 1063 4.39 -28.83 -14.83
CA LEU A 1063 5.57 -28.81 -15.69
C LEU A 1063 6.40 -30.12 -15.65
N GLY A 1064 6.24 -30.94 -14.61
CA GLY A 1064 6.93 -32.24 -14.48
C GLY A 1064 8.46 -32.16 -14.37
N LEU A 1065 8.99 -31.08 -13.79
CA LEU A 1065 10.43 -30.78 -13.80
C LEU A 1065 11.30 -31.79 -13.03
N SER A 1066 10.71 -32.65 -12.19
CA SER A 1066 11.43 -33.69 -11.44
C SER A 1066 11.65 -34.99 -12.20
N LYS A 1067 10.93 -35.25 -13.32
CA LYS A 1067 11.08 -36.50 -14.13
C LYS A 1067 10.98 -36.22 -15.64
N PRO A 1068 12.09 -36.32 -16.42
CA PRO A 1068 13.48 -36.39 -15.96
C PRO A 1068 13.83 -35.19 -15.08
N LYS A 1069 14.91 -35.25 -14.30
CA LYS A 1069 15.22 -34.18 -13.33
C LYS A 1069 15.84 -32.96 -14.02
N VAL A 1070 15.35 -31.76 -13.68
CA VAL A 1070 16.00 -30.48 -13.98
C VAL A 1070 17.05 -30.17 -12.91
N GLU A 1071 18.28 -29.94 -13.37
CA GLU A 1071 19.44 -29.58 -12.55
C GLU A 1071 19.62 -28.06 -12.40
N LEU A 1072 19.02 -27.27 -13.31
CA LEU A 1072 18.85 -25.82 -13.21
C LEU A 1072 17.56 -25.36 -13.93
N LEU A 1073 16.66 -24.68 -13.21
CA LEU A 1073 15.59 -23.88 -13.80
C LEU A 1073 16.02 -22.41 -13.83
N VAL A 1074 15.83 -21.71 -14.93
CA VAL A 1074 16.01 -20.26 -15.03
C VAL A 1074 14.64 -19.63 -15.32
N LEU A 1075 14.23 -18.71 -14.45
CA LEU A 1075 12.99 -17.95 -14.56
C LEU A 1075 13.34 -16.51 -14.94
N SER A 1076 13.56 -16.27 -16.23
CA SER A 1076 13.85 -14.96 -16.82
C SER A 1076 12.56 -14.15 -16.96
N ALA A 1077 12.00 -13.80 -15.79
CA ALA A 1077 10.68 -13.21 -15.63
C ALA A 1077 10.59 -12.52 -14.25
N CYS A 1078 9.68 -11.55 -14.10
CA CYS A 1078 9.57 -10.66 -12.93
C CYS A 1078 9.08 -11.34 -11.63
N ARG A 1079 9.62 -10.88 -10.47
CA ARG A 1079 9.25 -11.31 -9.11
C ARG A 1079 9.25 -12.84 -8.86
N THR A 1080 10.03 -13.62 -9.61
CA THR A 1080 9.95 -15.10 -9.57
C THR A 1080 10.60 -15.78 -8.37
N ALA A 1081 11.36 -15.05 -7.57
CA ALA A 1081 11.92 -15.47 -6.28
C ALA A 1081 11.37 -14.64 -5.09
N LEU A 1082 10.42 -13.73 -5.35
CA LEU A 1082 9.66 -13.03 -4.31
C LEU A 1082 8.64 -14.01 -3.67
N GLY A 1083 8.40 -13.89 -2.37
CA GLY A 1083 7.49 -14.78 -1.63
C GLY A 1083 7.05 -14.15 -0.32
N ASP A 1084 5.85 -14.51 0.13
CA ASP A 1084 5.28 -14.14 1.43
C ASP A 1084 5.22 -15.37 2.36
N GLU A 1085 4.48 -15.28 3.48
CA GLU A 1085 4.28 -16.42 4.41
C GLU A 1085 3.35 -17.51 3.84
N GLN A 1086 2.60 -17.22 2.77
CA GLN A 1086 1.66 -18.15 2.12
C GLN A 1086 2.23 -18.80 0.85
N ALA A 1087 3.37 -18.30 0.36
CA ALA A 1087 4.11 -18.81 -0.80
C ALA A 1087 5.63 -18.59 -0.63
N GLU A 1088 6.22 -19.25 0.38
CA GLU A 1088 7.62 -19.08 0.77
C GLU A 1088 8.61 -19.31 -0.41
N LEU A 1089 9.48 -18.32 -0.69
CA LEU A 1089 10.47 -18.31 -1.80
C LEU A 1089 9.88 -18.33 -3.23
N GLY A 1090 8.57 -18.15 -3.40
CA GLY A 1090 7.94 -17.94 -4.71
C GLY A 1090 8.08 -19.10 -5.71
N PHE A 1091 8.06 -18.77 -7.01
CA PHE A 1091 8.19 -19.76 -8.09
C PHE A 1091 9.53 -20.51 -8.04
N ALA A 1092 10.62 -19.82 -7.76
CA ALA A 1092 11.96 -20.43 -7.67
C ALA A 1092 12.07 -21.38 -6.47
N GLY A 1093 11.54 -20.98 -5.30
CA GLY A 1093 11.44 -21.84 -4.12
C GLY A 1093 10.59 -23.09 -4.37
N LEU A 1094 9.34 -22.90 -4.78
CA LEU A 1094 8.42 -24.01 -5.04
C LEU A 1094 8.87 -24.90 -6.20
N ALA A 1095 9.66 -24.41 -7.15
CA ALA A 1095 10.31 -25.26 -8.16
C ALA A 1095 11.32 -26.22 -7.53
N VAL A 1096 12.18 -25.73 -6.64
CA VAL A 1096 13.17 -26.56 -5.92
C VAL A 1096 12.47 -27.59 -5.04
N LEU A 1097 11.45 -27.16 -4.29
CA LEU A 1097 10.66 -28.03 -3.43
C LEU A 1097 9.83 -29.06 -4.22
N ALA A 1098 9.43 -28.74 -5.47
CA ALA A 1098 8.84 -29.70 -6.42
C ALA A 1098 9.86 -30.64 -7.11
N GLY A 1099 11.14 -30.58 -6.74
CA GLY A 1099 12.19 -31.52 -7.15
C GLY A 1099 13.13 -31.03 -8.26
N VAL A 1100 13.10 -29.74 -8.61
CA VAL A 1100 14.22 -29.09 -9.31
C VAL A 1100 15.42 -29.00 -8.35
N LYS A 1101 16.66 -29.08 -8.85
CA LYS A 1101 17.84 -28.99 -7.97
C LYS A 1101 18.22 -27.57 -7.55
N SER A 1102 18.11 -26.62 -8.49
CA SER A 1102 18.39 -25.20 -8.30
C SER A 1102 17.48 -24.38 -9.22
N ALA A 1103 16.99 -23.23 -8.76
CA ALA A 1103 16.23 -22.28 -9.57
C ALA A 1103 16.86 -20.89 -9.46
N LEU A 1104 17.10 -20.24 -10.60
CA LEU A 1104 17.49 -18.84 -10.69
C LEU A 1104 16.24 -18.01 -10.97
N GLY A 1105 15.91 -17.05 -10.10
CA GLY A 1105 14.71 -16.21 -10.19
C GLY A 1105 14.92 -14.82 -9.62
N SER A 1106 13.97 -13.91 -9.89
CA SER A 1106 14.09 -12.46 -9.66
C SER A 1106 13.35 -11.97 -8.41
N LEU A 1107 13.88 -10.92 -7.79
CA LEU A 1107 13.36 -10.33 -6.54
C LEU A 1107 12.39 -9.16 -6.77
N TRP A 1108 12.37 -8.57 -7.97
CA TRP A 1108 11.53 -7.44 -8.35
C TRP A 1108 11.14 -7.48 -9.84
N TYR A 1109 10.47 -6.43 -10.33
CA TYR A 1109 10.24 -6.22 -11.77
C TYR A 1109 11.57 -5.84 -12.45
N VAL A 1110 12.03 -6.67 -13.37
CA VAL A 1110 13.32 -6.52 -14.06
C VAL A 1110 13.13 -6.01 -15.48
N SER A 1111 14.06 -5.20 -15.98
CA SER A 1111 14.00 -4.68 -17.35
C SER A 1111 14.43 -5.73 -18.38
N ASP A 1112 13.85 -5.68 -19.57
CA ASP A 1112 14.03 -6.65 -20.66
C ASP A 1112 15.50 -6.67 -21.14
N GLU A 1113 16.10 -5.49 -21.31
CA GLU A 1113 17.46 -5.31 -21.78
C GLU A 1113 18.54 -5.57 -20.71
N GLY A 1114 18.25 -5.25 -19.44
CA GLY A 1114 19.11 -5.61 -18.31
C GLY A 1114 19.15 -7.11 -18.06
N THR A 1115 17.98 -7.76 -18.14
CA THR A 1115 17.83 -9.21 -18.02
C THR A 1115 18.55 -9.94 -19.16
N LEU A 1116 18.39 -9.49 -20.41
CA LEU A 1116 19.14 -10.00 -21.56
C LEU A 1116 20.66 -9.95 -21.33
N GLY A 1117 21.18 -8.83 -20.82
CA GLY A 1117 22.59 -8.67 -20.49
C GLY A 1117 23.08 -9.64 -19.41
N LEU A 1118 22.33 -9.76 -18.30
CA LEU A 1118 22.66 -10.66 -17.20
C LEU A 1118 22.60 -12.14 -17.62
N MET A 1119 21.55 -12.56 -18.33
CA MET A 1119 21.34 -13.96 -18.72
C MET A 1119 22.30 -14.40 -19.82
N THR A 1120 22.58 -13.55 -20.81
CA THR A 1120 23.64 -13.79 -21.80
C THR A 1120 24.97 -14.06 -21.10
N THR A 1121 25.38 -13.15 -20.20
CA THR A 1121 26.64 -13.27 -19.46
C THR A 1121 26.62 -14.48 -18.53
N PHE A 1122 25.49 -14.82 -17.89
CA PHE A 1122 25.38 -16.00 -17.04
C PHE A 1122 25.69 -17.29 -17.82
N TYR A 1123 25.16 -17.46 -19.04
CA TYR A 1123 25.46 -18.64 -19.86
C TYR A 1123 26.90 -18.65 -20.41
N GLU A 1124 27.50 -17.50 -20.74
CA GLU A 1124 28.94 -17.41 -21.03
C GLU A 1124 29.77 -17.97 -19.85
N LYS A 1125 29.50 -17.49 -18.64
CA LYS A 1125 30.28 -17.87 -17.45
C LYS A 1125 29.98 -19.29 -16.96
N LEU A 1126 28.79 -19.82 -17.23
CA LEU A 1126 28.44 -21.22 -16.93
C LEU A 1126 29.22 -22.23 -17.81
N GLN A 1127 29.76 -21.82 -18.97
CA GLN A 1127 30.73 -22.64 -19.72
C GLN A 1127 32.10 -22.66 -19.04
N GLU A 1128 32.61 -21.49 -18.61
CA GLU A 1128 33.90 -21.35 -17.94
C GLU A 1128 33.93 -22.13 -16.61
N VAL A 1129 32.93 -21.89 -15.76
CA VAL A 1129 32.85 -22.40 -14.39
C VAL A 1129 31.55 -23.19 -14.19
N PRO A 1130 31.60 -24.53 -14.08
CA PRO A 1130 30.42 -25.39 -13.93
C PRO A 1130 29.85 -25.39 -12.51
N VAL A 1131 29.82 -24.22 -11.87
CA VAL A 1131 29.21 -24.00 -10.56
C VAL A 1131 28.28 -22.80 -10.69
N LYS A 1132 26.99 -23.03 -10.51
CA LYS A 1132 25.93 -22.03 -10.78
C LYS A 1132 26.15 -20.72 -10.02
N ALA A 1133 26.48 -20.81 -8.73
CA ALA A 1133 26.73 -19.65 -7.86
C ALA A 1133 27.95 -18.80 -8.30
N GLU A 1134 28.99 -19.43 -8.86
CA GLU A 1134 30.17 -18.70 -9.36
C GLU A 1134 29.91 -18.13 -10.77
N ALA A 1135 29.13 -18.82 -11.60
CA ALA A 1135 28.71 -18.32 -12.91
C ALA A 1135 27.81 -17.07 -12.78
N ILE A 1136 26.80 -17.08 -11.89
CA ILE A 1136 25.96 -15.89 -11.66
C ILE A 1136 26.77 -14.76 -11.03
N ARG A 1137 27.63 -15.05 -10.04
CA ARG A 1137 28.57 -14.07 -9.47
C ARG A 1137 29.41 -13.40 -10.57
N LYS A 1138 30.04 -14.16 -11.47
CA LYS A 1138 30.82 -13.57 -12.56
C LYS A 1138 29.98 -12.67 -13.47
N ALA A 1139 28.75 -13.06 -13.79
CA ALA A 1139 27.84 -12.21 -14.57
C ALA A 1139 27.50 -10.92 -13.82
N GLN A 1140 27.18 -11.00 -12.53
CA GLN A 1140 26.90 -9.83 -11.67
C GLN A 1140 28.10 -8.88 -11.58
N LEU A 1141 29.32 -9.41 -11.44
CA LEU A 1141 30.54 -8.63 -11.43
C LEU A 1141 30.83 -7.96 -12.78
N ASN A 1142 30.49 -8.60 -13.89
CA ASN A 1142 30.66 -8.04 -15.23
C ASN A 1142 29.68 -6.88 -15.50
N LEU A 1143 28.43 -6.97 -15.00
CA LEU A 1143 27.48 -5.84 -15.02
C LEU A 1143 27.95 -4.69 -14.12
N LEU A 1144 28.26 -4.96 -12.84
CA LEU A 1144 28.77 -3.97 -11.87
C LEU A 1144 29.99 -3.17 -12.39
N ARG A 1145 30.89 -3.84 -13.12
CA ARG A 1145 32.11 -3.25 -13.70
C ARG A 1145 31.89 -2.54 -15.04
N GLY A 1146 30.68 -2.56 -15.61
CA GLY A 1146 30.37 -1.95 -16.91
C GLY A 1146 30.99 -2.69 -18.12
N THR A 1147 31.53 -3.90 -17.91
CA THR A 1147 32.00 -4.73 -19.03
C THR A 1147 30.82 -5.24 -19.86
N VAL A 1148 29.66 -5.42 -19.21
CA VAL A 1148 28.37 -5.68 -19.86
C VAL A 1148 27.56 -4.38 -19.88
N ARG A 1149 27.16 -3.96 -21.08
CA ARG A 1149 26.45 -2.71 -21.36
C ARG A 1149 25.78 -2.74 -22.73
N LEU A 1150 24.89 -1.78 -22.99
CA LEU A 1150 24.36 -1.54 -24.33
C LEU A 1150 25.18 -0.43 -24.99
N GLU A 1151 25.71 -0.67 -26.19
CA GLU A 1151 26.53 0.30 -26.94
C GLU A 1151 26.22 0.19 -28.45
N ARG A 1152 25.79 1.30 -29.08
CA ARG A 1152 25.50 1.43 -30.52
C ARG A 1152 24.56 0.35 -31.08
N GLY A 1153 23.50 0.03 -30.34
CA GLY A 1153 22.52 -0.99 -30.72
C GLY A 1153 23.02 -2.43 -30.59
N GLN A 1154 24.08 -2.66 -29.79
CA GLN A 1154 24.61 -4.00 -29.49
C GLN A 1154 24.68 -4.20 -27.98
N LEU A 1155 24.39 -5.43 -27.53
CA LEU A 1155 24.81 -5.90 -26.21
C LEU A 1155 26.30 -6.21 -26.30
N VAL A 1156 27.13 -5.53 -25.51
CA VAL A 1156 28.55 -5.84 -25.36
C VAL A 1156 28.74 -6.69 -24.11
N THR A 1157 29.54 -7.76 -24.21
CA THR A 1157 30.02 -8.58 -23.09
C THR A 1157 31.55 -8.60 -23.07
N ASP A 1158 32.19 -9.36 -22.18
CA ASP A 1158 33.64 -9.56 -22.23
C ASP A 1158 34.08 -10.65 -23.24
N GLN A 1159 33.13 -11.37 -23.86
CA GLN A 1159 33.39 -12.37 -24.91
C GLN A 1159 33.10 -11.85 -26.33
N GLY A 1160 32.29 -10.81 -26.49
CA GLY A 1160 31.97 -10.24 -27.80
C GLY A 1160 30.91 -9.15 -27.78
N SER A 1161 30.32 -8.90 -28.94
CA SER A 1161 29.19 -7.98 -29.10
C SER A 1161 28.10 -8.63 -29.95
N PHE A 1162 26.85 -8.51 -29.52
CA PHE A 1162 25.69 -9.16 -30.11
C PHE A 1162 24.64 -8.12 -30.52
N PRO A 1163 24.06 -8.20 -31.74
CA PRO A 1163 23.09 -7.21 -32.20
C PRO A 1163 21.80 -7.26 -31.37
N LEU A 1164 21.31 -6.11 -30.92
CA LEU A 1164 20.03 -6.01 -30.22
C LEU A 1164 18.85 -6.21 -31.20
N PRO A 1165 17.67 -6.63 -30.70
CA PRO A 1165 16.42 -6.58 -31.45
C PRO A 1165 16.14 -5.17 -32.00
N PRO A 1166 15.50 -4.99 -33.17
CA PRO A 1166 15.25 -3.66 -33.76
C PRO A 1166 14.41 -2.68 -32.91
N ALA A 1167 13.77 -3.15 -31.84
CA ALA A 1167 13.14 -2.30 -30.82
C ALA A 1167 14.18 -1.74 -29.85
N LEU A 1168 15.00 -2.60 -29.23
CA LEU A 1168 16.03 -2.23 -28.26
C LEU A 1168 17.25 -1.56 -28.90
N ALA A 1169 17.53 -1.83 -30.18
CA ALA A 1169 18.61 -1.21 -30.94
C ALA A 1169 18.41 0.31 -31.19
N LYS A 1170 17.27 0.88 -30.77
CA LYS A 1170 16.97 2.32 -30.78
C LYS A 1170 17.19 3.02 -29.43
N LEU A 1171 17.43 2.25 -28.37
CA LEU A 1171 17.73 2.81 -27.05
C LEU A 1171 19.08 3.55 -27.08
N PRO A 1172 19.31 4.53 -26.20
CA PRO A 1172 20.63 5.10 -25.98
C PRO A 1172 21.63 4.05 -25.48
N ASP A 1173 22.91 4.41 -25.43
CA ASP A 1173 23.93 3.59 -24.76
C ASP A 1173 23.63 3.56 -23.24
N VAL A 1174 23.62 2.37 -22.62
CA VAL A 1174 23.19 2.16 -21.21
C VAL A 1174 24.25 1.38 -20.41
N GLU A 1175 24.71 1.96 -19.30
CA GLU A 1175 25.57 1.29 -18.31
C GLU A 1175 24.74 0.46 -17.30
N LEU A 1176 24.77 -0.86 -17.42
CA LEU A 1176 24.00 -1.79 -16.57
C LEU A 1176 24.62 -2.02 -15.16
N ARG A 1177 25.17 -0.96 -14.56
CA ARG A 1177 26.01 -1.03 -13.35
C ARG A 1177 25.26 -0.85 -12.04
N HIS A 1178 24.06 -0.26 -12.07
CA HIS A 1178 23.23 -0.08 -10.87
C HIS A 1178 22.83 -1.45 -10.28
N PRO A 1179 22.78 -1.63 -8.93
CA PRO A 1179 22.39 -2.90 -8.32
C PRO A 1179 21.04 -3.44 -8.81
N TYR A 1180 20.12 -2.56 -9.23
CA TYR A 1180 18.86 -2.93 -9.87
C TYR A 1180 19.02 -4.00 -10.97
N TYR A 1181 20.06 -3.91 -11.81
CA TYR A 1181 20.24 -4.84 -12.94
C TYR A 1181 20.90 -6.16 -12.55
N TRP A 1182 21.85 -6.15 -11.61
CA TRP A 1182 22.68 -7.32 -11.30
C TRP A 1182 22.31 -8.02 -9.98
N SER A 1183 21.83 -7.31 -8.96
CA SER A 1183 21.43 -7.93 -7.69
C SER A 1183 20.00 -8.48 -7.69
N ALA A 1184 19.23 -8.25 -8.76
CA ALA A 1184 17.85 -8.69 -8.92
C ALA A 1184 17.64 -10.20 -8.89
N PHE A 1185 18.62 -11.00 -9.30
CA PHE A 1185 18.48 -12.45 -9.41
C PHE A 1185 19.21 -13.21 -8.30
N THR A 1186 18.52 -14.17 -7.71
CA THR A 1186 19.03 -15.06 -6.66
C THR A 1186 18.94 -16.52 -7.08
N LEU A 1187 19.92 -17.32 -6.67
CA LEU A 1187 20.01 -18.76 -6.95
C LEU A 1187 19.50 -19.54 -5.74
N ILE A 1188 18.29 -20.09 -5.85
CA ILE A 1188 17.63 -20.88 -4.82
C ILE A 1188 17.90 -22.38 -5.02
N GLY A 1189 18.03 -23.15 -3.94
CA GLY A 1189 18.38 -24.56 -3.95
C GLY A 1189 19.89 -24.78 -3.89
N ASN A 1190 20.41 -25.79 -4.60
CA ASN A 1190 21.82 -26.20 -4.50
C ASN A 1190 22.79 -25.19 -5.17
N PRO A 1191 23.84 -24.72 -4.46
CA PRO A 1191 24.97 -23.92 -4.94
C PRO A 1191 25.52 -24.19 -6.35
N TRP A 1192 25.57 -25.49 -6.65
CA TRP A 1192 26.66 -26.14 -7.37
C TRP A 1192 26.14 -26.99 -8.55
#